data_AF-A0A833WHZ1-F1
#
_entry.id   AF-A0A833WHZ1-F1
#
_cell.length_a   1.000
_cell.length_b   1.000
_cell.length_c   1.000
_cell.angle_alpha   90.00
_cell.angle_beta   90.00
_cell.angle_gamma   90.00
#
_symmetry.space_group_name_H-M   'P 1'
#
loop_
_entity.id
_entity.type
_entity.pdbx_description
1 polymer ?
#
loop_
_entity_poly.entity_id
_entity_poly.type
_entity_poly.pdbx_seq_one_letter_code
_entity_poly.pdbx_strand_id
1 'polypeptide(L)'
;MDVWGSQNAAPGDKLGGDEEDWELPESGKDALIVLLDVREAMFSPYPHMTAKAPSTWFHAIVELVIKLLKSKVVASDNSLLSVVFFGANKRGEAGTLEQVYEFQPLGFPSAQRIKDLQALLETDVQAEFQSMQNSEKLSFSNALWQCGISFSDANLKKKDSQRIWVFTNDDSPEGPDAEEVGRIKKQVQNHTELKRTLNLFYITPPGKESFDLSKFYGCSFQDFSAEENEEIVGNEAFFQPAFPVGSLDDLMDGSLRKRFRKRRLTTFPLHITKGVSIGVELYALVVVQRKNTPVALDASTNTPLKTETKWLCEDTGAYLTPDQIKKYIDYGGKRVYFTRDDVVEIKHYDAPGLQIICFKPLSSLKWNENIRSPYFVYPSDGYIEGSSTAFMAILSSMVRKQKFALARLIARKTSEPRLVALVPQEEENDEMGQVQPSGLNVIFLPYLDDIRDISAEPVTNASQEKIDAAKQLISKLKLTEAPSFENPDLQKHFAAIQALALDEETLEFDETKDTTLPDAEGFGQDEVKDAITNFKDVCGGELLDVSTAAKRKSSASSGRKSTTKKTAKAKAGSSNKPEAEETFDKNEWAALVASNAIQKKTVAQLKAFLHAHGLAAVGRKAELIDAVKSFME
;
A
#
# COMPACT_ATOMS: atom_id res chain seq x y z
N MET A 1 -31.71 22.78 -17.79
CA MET A 1 -30.48 23.12 -18.54
C MET A 1 -29.64 23.98 -17.62
N ASP A 2 -28.89 23.33 -16.74
CA ASP A 2 -27.86 23.90 -15.89
C ASP A 2 -26.63 23.04 -16.15
N VAL A 3 -25.60 23.64 -16.72
CA VAL A 3 -24.44 22.93 -17.25
C VAL A 3 -23.19 23.58 -16.66
N TRP A 4 -22.36 22.73 -16.05
CA TRP A 4 -20.99 22.97 -15.59
C TRP A 4 -20.78 23.57 -14.19
N GLY A 5 -20.87 22.69 -13.19
CA GLY A 5 -20.10 22.82 -11.96
C GLY A 5 -18.62 22.53 -12.25
N SER A 6 -17.77 23.54 -12.12
CA SER A 6 -16.31 23.43 -12.10
C SER A 6 -15.86 23.33 -10.64
N GLN A 7 -15.63 22.11 -10.16
CA GLN A 7 -14.75 21.87 -9.02
C GLN A 7 -13.35 21.63 -9.59
N ASN A 8 -12.50 22.65 -9.55
CA ASN A 8 -11.06 22.48 -9.63
C ASN A 8 -10.49 22.81 -8.25
N ALA A 9 -10.26 21.77 -7.45
CA ALA A 9 -9.32 21.87 -6.34
C ALA A 9 -7.93 22.05 -6.96
N ALA A 10 -7.32 23.22 -6.78
CA ALA A 10 -5.91 23.39 -7.11
C ALA A 10 -5.06 22.62 -6.07
N PRO A 11 -4.02 21.88 -6.48
CA PRO A 11 -3.11 21.24 -5.55
C PRO A 11 -2.34 22.34 -4.81
N GLY A 12 -2.38 22.28 -3.48
CA GLY A 12 -1.54 23.12 -2.63
C GLY A 12 -0.07 22.81 -2.87
N ASP A 13 0.76 23.85 -2.84
CA ASP A 13 2.21 23.76 -2.91
C ASP A 13 2.76 22.74 -1.90
N LYS A 14 3.06 21.54 -2.37
CA LYS A 14 3.98 20.61 -1.71
C LYS A 14 5.31 20.68 -2.45
N LEU A 15 6.26 21.38 -1.84
CA LEU A 15 7.67 21.26 -2.18
C LEU A 15 8.15 19.84 -1.82
N GLY A 16 8.62 19.09 -2.82
CA GLY A 16 9.51 17.94 -2.64
C GLY A 16 8.83 16.60 -2.29
N GLY A 17 8.20 15.99 -3.27
CA GLY A 17 7.82 14.57 -3.25
C GLY A 17 7.07 14.22 -4.52
N ASP A 18 7.74 13.52 -5.45
CA ASP A 18 7.16 13.00 -6.71
C ASP A 18 6.20 11.84 -6.44
N GLU A 19 5.19 12.06 -5.60
CA GLU A 19 4.04 11.18 -5.53
C GLU A 19 2.95 11.78 -6.40
N GLU A 20 2.69 11.10 -7.52
CA GLU A 20 1.58 11.40 -8.42
C GLU A 20 0.28 11.40 -7.60
N ASP A 21 -0.26 12.59 -7.32
CA ASP A 21 -1.61 12.75 -6.80
C ASP A 21 -2.58 12.23 -7.87
N TRP A 22 -2.93 10.95 -7.76
CA TRP A 22 -3.98 10.37 -8.57
C TRP A 22 -5.27 11.07 -8.18
N GLU A 23 -5.84 11.89 -9.06
CA GLU A 23 -7.28 12.13 -9.04
C GLU A 23 -7.92 10.75 -9.16
N LEU A 24 -8.38 10.22 -8.02
CA LEU A 24 -9.10 8.96 -7.96
C LEU A 24 -10.33 9.17 -8.85
N PRO A 25 -10.53 8.38 -9.92
CA PRO A 25 -11.76 8.44 -10.69
C PRO A 25 -12.91 8.33 -9.71
N GLU A 26 -13.94 9.19 -9.82
CA GLU A 26 -15.05 9.26 -8.84
C GLU A 26 -15.50 7.85 -8.44
N SER A 27 -15.00 7.39 -7.30
CA SER A 27 -15.15 6.03 -6.86
C SER A 27 -16.63 5.80 -6.65
N GLY A 28 -17.22 4.81 -7.32
CA GLY A 28 -18.55 4.34 -6.94
C GLY A 28 -18.55 3.95 -5.46
N LYS A 29 -19.68 4.07 -4.79
CA LYS A 29 -19.84 3.58 -3.41
C LYS A 29 -19.62 2.07 -3.37
N ASP A 30 -19.21 1.57 -2.22
CA ASP A 30 -19.16 0.14 -1.95
C ASP A 30 -20.21 -0.17 -0.88
N ALA A 31 -21.26 -0.88 -1.27
CA ALA A 31 -22.36 -1.24 -0.40
C ALA A 31 -22.23 -2.69 0.06
N LEU A 32 -22.06 -2.88 1.36
CA LEU A 32 -21.92 -4.19 2.00
C LEU A 32 -23.08 -4.44 2.95
N ILE A 33 -23.76 -5.57 2.77
CA ILE A 33 -24.75 -6.08 3.72
C ILE A 33 -24.13 -7.27 4.46
N VAL A 34 -24.05 -7.18 5.77
CA VAL A 34 -23.66 -8.29 6.65
C VAL A 34 -24.94 -8.97 7.12
N LEU A 35 -25.14 -10.19 6.65
CA LEU A 35 -26.26 -11.06 6.97
C LEU A 35 -25.82 -12.08 8.02
N LEU A 36 -26.34 -11.95 9.24
CA LEU A 36 -25.92 -12.70 10.41
C LEU A 36 -27.02 -13.66 10.88
N ASP A 37 -26.67 -14.93 11.03
CA ASP A 37 -27.54 -15.93 11.63
C ASP A 37 -27.67 -15.67 13.14
N VAL A 38 -28.90 -15.59 13.64
CA VAL A 38 -29.19 -15.38 15.07
C VAL A 38 -29.98 -16.54 15.68
N ARG A 39 -29.86 -17.75 15.13
CA ARG A 39 -30.42 -18.97 15.74
C ARG A 39 -29.57 -19.48 16.89
N GLU A 40 -30.16 -20.35 17.73
CA GLU A 40 -29.55 -20.83 18.98
C GLU A 40 -28.10 -21.34 18.82
N ALA A 41 -27.80 -22.06 17.74
CA ALA A 41 -26.46 -22.60 17.52
C ALA A 41 -25.36 -21.52 17.48
N MET A 42 -25.64 -20.32 16.97
CA MET A 42 -24.65 -19.23 16.87
C MET A 42 -24.21 -18.69 18.23
N PHE A 43 -24.97 -18.99 19.29
CA PHE A 43 -24.67 -18.63 20.67
C PHE A 43 -23.92 -19.73 21.42
N SER A 44 -23.46 -20.77 20.73
CA SER A 44 -22.54 -21.74 21.33
C SER A 44 -21.23 -21.07 21.77
N PRO A 45 -20.58 -21.54 22.86
CA PRO A 45 -19.30 -21.00 23.32
C PRO A 45 -18.25 -20.97 22.23
N TYR A 46 -17.50 -19.88 22.17
CA TYR A 46 -16.40 -19.74 21.22
C TYR A 46 -15.22 -20.67 21.63
N PRO A 47 -14.68 -21.48 20.71
CA PRO A 47 -13.77 -22.59 21.08
C PRO A 47 -12.37 -22.14 21.52
N HIS A 48 -11.90 -20.96 21.10
CA HIS A 48 -10.56 -20.46 21.41
C HIS A 48 -10.60 -19.53 22.62
N MET A 49 -10.73 -20.09 23.82
CA MET A 49 -10.78 -19.32 25.07
C MET A 49 -9.40 -18.73 25.44
N THR A 50 -9.15 -17.49 25.01
CA THR A 50 -8.11 -16.62 25.58
C THR A 50 -8.76 -15.57 26.50
N ALA A 51 -7.98 -14.86 27.32
CA ALA A 51 -8.50 -13.87 28.27
C ALA A 51 -9.26 -12.68 27.61
N LYS A 52 -9.14 -12.52 26.29
CA LYS A 52 -9.87 -11.52 25.47
C LYS A 52 -10.75 -12.16 24.40
N ALA A 53 -11.05 -13.45 24.52
CA ALA A 53 -11.84 -14.15 23.52
C ALA A 53 -13.33 -13.76 23.60
N PRO A 54 -14.02 -13.70 22.45
CA PRO A 54 -15.46 -13.48 22.42
C PRO A 54 -16.19 -14.61 23.14
N SER A 55 -17.36 -14.33 23.72
CA SER A 55 -18.12 -15.32 24.47
C SER A 55 -18.73 -16.41 23.59
N THR A 56 -19.25 -16.03 22.42
CA THR A 56 -19.87 -16.93 21.44
C THR A 56 -19.45 -16.58 20.02
N TRP A 57 -19.81 -17.42 19.05
CA TRP A 57 -19.60 -17.13 17.63
C TRP A 57 -20.35 -15.87 17.16
N PHE A 58 -21.57 -15.64 17.67
CA PHE A 58 -22.29 -14.39 17.45
C PHE A 58 -21.46 -13.18 17.92
N HIS A 59 -20.92 -13.20 19.15
CA HIS A 59 -20.09 -12.11 19.68
C HIS A 59 -18.83 -11.90 18.84
N ALA A 60 -18.18 -12.99 18.39
CA ALA A 60 -17.00 -12.93 17.51
C ALA A 60 -17.30 -12.16 16.20
N ILE A 61 -18.46 -12.41 15.59
CA ILE A 61 -18.84 -11.74 14.35
C ILE A 61 -19.27 -10.29 14.62
N VAL A 62 -19.95 -9.99 15.73
CA VAL A 62 -20.26 -8.60 16.09
C VAL A 62 -18.97 -7.79 16.30
N GLU A 63 -17.97 -8.35 16.98
CA GLU A 63 -16.64 -7.74 17.12
C GLU A 63 -15.95 -7.50 15.76
N LEU A 64 -16.07 -8.45 14.82
CA LEU A 64 -15.60 -8.27 13.45
C LEU A 64 -16.28 -7.06 12.79
N VAL A 65 -17.61 -6.98 12.87
CA VAL A 65 -18.37 -5.90 12.22
C VAL A 65 -18.00 -4.54 12.84
N ILE A 66 -17.78 -4.48 14.16
CA ILE A 66 -17.27 -3.28 14.85
C ILE A 66 -15.89 -2.90 14.29
N LYS A 67 -14.94 -3.85 14.23
CA LYS A 67 -13.59 -3.60 13.68
C LYS A 67 -13.65 -3.19 12.20
N LEU A 68 -14.54 -3.78 11.42
CA LEU A 68 -14.77 -3.44 10.01
C LEU A 68 -15.29 -2.00 9.88
N LEU A 69 -16.28 -1.60 10.67
CA LEU A 69 -16.78 -0.21 10.70
C LEU A 69 -15.68 0.78 11.10
N LYS A 70 -14.93 0.50 12.17
CA LYS A 70 -13.78 1.29 12.59
C LYS A 70 -12.77 1.43 11.44
N SER A 71 -12.40 0.32 10.79
CA SER A 71 -11.49 0.31 9.64
C SER A 71 -12.01 1.12 8.44
N LYS A 72 -13.33 1.11 8.18
CA LYS A 72 -13.95 1.87 7.08
C LYS A 72 -13.96 3.37 7.35
N VAL A 73 -14.15 3.78 8.61
CA VAL A 73 -14.00 5.18 9.05
C VAL A 73 -12.56 5.66 8.83
N VAL A 74 -11.59 4.86 9.28
CA VAL A 74 -10.15 5.10 9.10
C VAL A 74 -9.79 5.26 7.62
N ALA A 75 -10.27 4.35 6.77
CA ALA A 75 -9.98 4.36 5.34
C ALA A 75 -10.73 5.46 4.57
N SER A 76 -11.75 6.09 5.17
CA SER A 76 -12.56 7.17 4.57
C SER A 76 -13.04 6.84 3.16
N ASP A 77 -13.56 5.62 2.99
CA ASP A 77 -13.67 4.98 1.69
C ASP A 77 -15.04 5.15 1.01
N ASN A 78 -15.93 5.97 1.58
CA ASN A 78 -17.31 6.22 1.17
C ASN A 78 -18.18 4.95 1.03
N SER A 79 -17.85 3.89 1.78
CA SER A 79 -18.66 2.67 1.81
C SER A 79 -19.94 2.83 2.62
N LEU A 80 -20.96 2.07 2.23
CA LEU A 80 -22.17 1.86 2.99
C LEU A 80 -22.15 0.46 3.60
N LEU A 81 -22.58 0.35 4.85
CA LEU A 81 -22.71 -0.92 5.56
C LEU A 81 -24.14 -1.08 6.07
N SER A 82 -24.67 -2.30 6.05
CA SER A 82 -25.91 -2.72 6.70
C SER A 82 -25.66 -3.98 7.51
N VAL A 83 -26.40 -4.14 8.61
CA VAL A 83 -26.41 -5.34 9.44
C VAL A 83 -27.83 -5.87 9.48
N VAL A 84 -28.03 -7.09 9.00
CA VAL A 84 -29.33 -7.76 8.91
C VAL A 84 -29.23 -9.09 9.63
N PHE A 85 -30.20 -9.39 10.49
CA PHE A 85 -30.31 -10.65 11.20
C PHE A 85 -31.33 -11.56 10.51
N PHE A 86 -31.04 -12.85 10.44
CA PHE A 86 -32.00 -13.87 9.99
C PHE A 86 -32.10 -15.00 11.00
N GLY A 87 -33.27 -15.65 11.05
CA GLY A 87 -33.59 -16.64 12.08
C GLY A 87 -34.11 -16.03 13.39
N ALA A 88 -34.76 -14.86 13.30
CA ALA A 88 -35.35 -14.12 14.42
C ALA A 88 -36.88 -14.06 14.28
N ASN A 89 -37.62 -14.39 15.34
CA ASN A 89 -39.09 -14.28 15.33
C ASN A 89 -39.59 -12.85 15.64
N LYS A 90 -38.72 -11.95 16.10
CA LYS A 90 -39.05 -10.53 16.29
C LYS A 90 -39.45 -9.90 14.95
N ARG A 91 -40.69 -9.42 14.87
CA ARG A 91 -41.16 -8.65 13.71
C ARG A 91 -40.58 -7.24 13.76
N GLY A 92 -40.07 -6.77 12.63
CA GLY A 92 -39.68 -5.37 12.45
C GLY A 92 -40.89 -4.48 12.18
N GLU A 93 -40.66 -3.37 11.47
CA GLU A 93 -41.72 -2.45 11.06
C GLU A 93 -42.77 -3.12 10.15
N ALA A 94 -43.96 -2.52 10.03
CA ALA A 94 -45.03 -3.08 9.21
C ALA A 94 -44.59 -3.23 7.73
N GLY A 95 -44.44 -4.47 7.26
CA GLY A 95 -43.96 -4.79 5.90
C GLY A 95 -42.65 -5.57 5.85
N THR A 96 -41.98 -5.81 6.99
CA THR A 96 -40.78 -6.66 7.04
C THR A 96 -41.09 -8.13 6.76
N LEU A 97 -40.17 -8.78 6.05
CA LEU A 97 -40.26 -10.21 5.74
C LEU A 97 -40.17 -11.07 7.00
N GLU A 98 -40.83 -12.23 7.00
CA GLU A 98 -40.79 -13.14 8.13
C GLU A 98 -39.37 -13.68 8.36
N GLN A 99 -39.01 -13.85 9.63
CA GLN A 99 -37.74 -14.40 10.10
C GLN A 99 -36.50 -13.54 9.80
N VAL A 100 -36.69 -12.28 9.41
CA VAL A 100 -35.62 -11.33 9.07
C VAL A 100 -35.81 -10.03 9.84
N TYR A 101 -34.73 -9.51 10.41
CA TYR A 101 -34.72 -8.23 11.13
C TYR A 101 -33.58 -7.34 10.63
N GLU A 102 -33.91 -6.17 10.08
CA GLU A 102 -32.91 -5.17 9.69
C GLU A 102 -32.44 -4.40 10.93
N PHE A 103 -31.30 -4.79 11.50
CA PHE A 103 -30.75 -4.16 12.70
C PHE A 103 -30.20 -2.76 12.41
N GLN A 104 -29.44 -2.63 11.31
CA GLN A 104 -28.98 -1.34 10.81
C GLN A 104 -29.20 -1.25 9.30
N PRO A 105 -29.97 -0.26 8.83
CA PRO A 105 -30.18 -0.06 7.40
C PRO A 105 -28.88 0.34 6.70
N LEU A 106 -28.89 0.20 5.37
CA LEU A 106 -27.72 0.52 4.54
C LEU A 106 -27.40 2.01 4.62
N GLY A 107 -26.28 2.33 5.27
CA GLY A 107 -25.89 3.71 5.57
C GLY A 107 -24.40 3.86 5.80
N PHE A 108 -23.94 5.09 6.04
CA PHE A 108 -22.54 5.35 6.36
C PHE A 108 -22.17 4.81 7.76
N PRO A 109 -20.93 4.36 7.96
CA PRO A 109 -20.38 4.13 9.29
C PRO A 109 -20.48 5.39 10.15
N SER A 110 -20.91 5.25 11.40
CA SER A 110 -20.98 6.36 12.35
C SER A 110 -20.69 5.89 13.77
N ALA A 111 -20.34 6.83 14.65
CA ALA A 111 -20.13 6.56 16.07
C ALA A 111 -21.34 5.86 16.70
N GLN A 112 -22.55 6.35 16.45
CA GLN A 112 -23.78 5.76 16.98
C GLN A 112 -23.93 4.29 16.57
N ARG A 113 -23.69 3.98 15.29
CA ARG A 113 -23.81 2.60 14.80
C ARG A 113 -22.79 1.65 15.40
N ILE A 114 -21.60 2.15 15.75
CA ILE A 114 -20.59 1.38 16.47
C ILE A 114 -21.07 1.13 17.91
N LYS A 115 -21.62 2.15 18.59
CA LYS A 115 -22.21 2.00 19.94
C LYS A 115 -23.36 1.00 19.97
N ASP A 116 -24.24 1.04 18.97
CA ASP A 116 -25.37 0.11 18.87
C ASP A 116 -24.89 -1.34 18.77
N LEU A 117 -23.81 -1.60 18.04
CA LEU A 117 -23.20 -2.94 17.96
C LEU A 117 -22.44 -3.32 19.24
N GLN A 118 -21.76 -2.37 19.89
CA GLN A 118 -21.14 -2.61 21.20
C GLN A 118 -22.18 -2.99 22.26
N ALA A 119 -23.36 -2.37 22.23
CA ALA A 119 -24.46 -2.71 23.12
C ALA A 119 -24.95 -4.16 22.93
N LEU A 120 -24.90 -4.70 21.70
CA LEU A 120 -25.27 -6.10 21.45
C LEU A 120 -24.32 -7.10 22.12
N LEU A 121 -23.08 -6.72 22.46
CA LEU A 121 -22.15 -7.60 23.14
C LEU A 121 -22.56 -7.88 24.60
N GLU A 122 -23.35 -6.99 25.19
CA GLU A 122 -23.84 -7.12 26.58
C GLU A 122 -25.33 -7.50 26.65
N THR A 123 -26.01 -7.54 25.50
CA THR A 123 -27.46 -7.76 25.43
C THR A 123 -27.77 -9.25 25.26
N ASP A 124 -28.83 -9.73 25.90
CA ASP A 124 -29.40 -11.04 25.60
C ASP A 124 -30.14 -11.00 24.26
N VAL A 125 -29.38 -11.14 23.18
CA VAL A 125 -29.87 -11.13 21.80
C VAL A 125 -30.88 -12.25 21.56
N GLN A 126 -30.73 -13.40 22.22
CA GLN A 126 -31.66 -14.52 22.05
C GLN A 126 -33.06 -14.15 22.53
N ALA A 127 -33.15 -13.53 23.71
CA ALA A 127 -34.41 -13.03 24.24
C ALA A 127 -34.95 -11.82 23.46
N GLU A 128 -34.08 -10.86 23.11
CA GLU A 128 -34.51 -9.62 22.47
C GLU A 128 -35.07 -9.86 21.06
N PHE A 129 -34.40 -10.70 20.27
CA PHE A 129 -34.75 -10.98 18.87
C PHE A 129 -35.62 -12.22 18.70
N GLN A 130 -35.95 -12.91 19.80
CA GLN A 130 -36.73 -14.14 19.81
C GLN A 130 -36.10 -15.16 18.84
N SER A 131 -34.83 -15.48 19.09
CA SER A 131 -34.05 -16.41 18.26
C SER A 131 -34.79 -17.72 18.04
N MET A 132 -34.80 -18.19 16.79
CA MET A 132 -35.39 -19.48 16.43
C MET A 132 -34.48 -20.63 16.85
N GLN A 133 -35.08 -21.78 17.12
CA GLN A 133 -34.34 -23.04 17.24
C GLN A 133 -33.81 -23.47 15.88
N ASN A 134 -32.68 -24.16 15.84
CA ASN A 134 -32.09 -24.65 14.59
C ASN A 134 -32.97 -25.68 13.87
N SER A 135 -33.87 -26.35 14.58
CA SER A 135 -34.88 -27.27 14.03
C SER A 135 -36.13 -26.57 13.47
N GLU A 136 -36.25 -25.24 13.56
CA GLU A 136 -37.37 -24.55 12.95
C GLU A 136 -37.13 -24.34 11.44
N LYS A 137 -38.22 -24.35 10.66
CA LYS A 137 -38.17 -24.10 9.21
C LYS A 137 -37.70 -22.66 8.94
N LEU A 138 -36.54 -22.52 8.29
CA LEU A 138 -35.94 -21.24 7.93
C LEU A 138 -36.32 -20.80 6.50
N SER A 139 -36.82 -19.58 6.36
CA SER A 139 -37.16 -18.92 5.10
C SER A 139 -35.98 -18.08 4.60
N PHE A 140 -34.87 -18.72 4.24
CA PHE A 140 -33.65 -18.02 3.83
C PHE A 140 -33.84 -17.15 2.56
N SER A 141 -34.81 -17.49 1.70
CA SER A 141 -35.14 -16.66 0.53
C SER A 141 -35.60 -15.25 0.92
N ASN A 142 -36.27 -15.10 2.07
CA ASN A 142 -36.67 -13.80 2.61
C ASN A 142 -35.44 -12.97 2.98
N ALA A 143 -34.41 -13.58 3.57
CA ALA A 143 -33.19 -12.87 3.95
C ALA A 143 -32.45 -12.32 2.71
N LEU A 144 -32.35 -13.14 1.66
CA LEU A 144 -31.79 -12.70 0.38
C LEU A 144 -32.65 -11.62 -0.30
N TRP A 145 -33.97 -11.74 -0.20
CA TRP A 145 -34.88 -10.74 -0.77
C TRP A 145 -34.76 -9.40 -0.03
N GLN A 146 -34.68 -9.41 1.30
CA GLN A 146 -34.45 -8.20 2.11
C GLN A 146 -33.17 -7.49 1.68
N CYS A 147 -32.08 -8.24 1.48
CA CYS A 147 -30.83 -7.65 0.96
C CYS A 147 -31.05 -6.94 -0.39
N GLY A 148 -31.89 -7.51 -1.27
CA GLY A 148 -32.25 -6.90 -2.54
C GLY A 148 -33.06 -5.61 -2.41
N ILE A 149 -33.95 -5.53 -1.41
CA ILE A 149 -34.72 -4.33 -1.06
C ILE A 149 -33.77 -3.24 -0.55
N SER A 150 -32.93 -3.53 0.45
CA SER A 150 -31.99 -2.55 1.03
C SER A 150 -31.03 -1.97 -0.02
N PHE A 151 -30.56 -2.76 -1.00
CA PHE A 151 -29.76 -2.22 -2.10
C PHE A 151 -30.55 -1.29 -3.05
N SER A 152 -31.83 -1.58 -3.28
CA SER A 152 -32.68 -0.80 -4.17
C SER A 152 -32.99 0.57 -3.55
N ASP A 153 -33.19 0.62 -2.24
CA ASP A 153 -33.53 1.86 -1.51
C ASP A 153 -32.31 2.80 -1.34
N ALA A 154 -31.09 2.26 -1.43
CA ALA A 154 -29.86 3.02 -1.21
C ALA A 154 -29.42 3.95 -2.35
N ASN A 155 -30.23 4.10 -3.42
CA ASN A 155 -29.97 4.97 -4.57
C ASN A 155 -28.56 4.77 -5.18
N LEU A 156 -28.17 3.50 -5.31
CA LEU A 156 -26.86 3.11 -5.83
C LEU A 156 -26.76 3.38 -7.34
N LYS A 157 -25.60 3.85 -7.78
CA LYS A 157 -25.27 4.08 -9.19
C LYS A 157 -24.73 2.80 -9.83
N LYS A 158 -24.76 2.71 -11.17
CA LYS A 158 -24.20 1.58 -11.93
C LYS A 158 -22.73 1.25 -11.63
N LYS A 159 -21.96 2.22 -11.11
CA LYS A 159 -20.54 2.07 -10.75
C LYS A 159 -20.33 1.60 -9.31
N ASP A 160 -21.38 1.48 -8.52
CA ASP A 160 -21.31 1.11 -7.11
C ASP A 160 -21.26 -0.41 -6.98
N SER A 161 -20.40 -0.93 -6.10
CA SER A 161 -20.34 -2.38 -5.83
C SER A 161 -21.38 -2.76 -4.78
N GLN A 162 -21.96 -3.94 -4.94
CA GLN A 162 -23.00 -4.47 -4.06
C GLN A 162 -22.59 -5.87 -3.61
N ARG A 163 -22.43 -6.07 -2.31
CA ARG A 163 -21.86 -7.29 -1.73
C ARG A 163 -22.65 -7.74 -0.52
N ILE A 164 -22.88 -9.03 -0.40
CA ILE A 164 -23.57 -9.66 0.74
C ILE A 164 -22.58 -10.64 1.37
N TRP A 165 -22.38 -10.52 2.68
CA TRP A 165 -21.62 -11.47 3.49
C TRP A 165 -22.56 -12.21 4.40
N VAL A 166 -22.61 -13.53 4.29
CA VAL A 166 -23.47 -14.40 5.08
C VAL A 166 -22.63 -15.11 6.13
N PHE A 167 -22.99 -14.98 7.40
CA PHE A 167 -22.34 -15.69 8.50
C PHE A 167 -23.31 -16.65 9.16
N THR A 168 -22.93 -17.92 9.27
CA THR A 168 -23.76 -18.99 9.85
C THR A 168 -22.90 -20.16 10.32
N ASN A 169 -23.37 -20.89 11.33
CA ASN A 169 -22.76 -22.11 11.83
C ASN A 169 -23.67 -23.34 11.68
N ASP A 170 -24.61 -23.30 10.72
CA ASP A 170 -25.53 -24.38 10.45
C ASP A 170 -25.46 -24.77 8.96
N ASP A 171 -24.89 -25.94 8.70
CA ASP A 171 -24.71 -26.55 7.36
C ASP A 171 -25.97 -27.24 6.84
N SER A 172 -26.93 -27.50 7.74
CA SER A 172 -28.17 -28.21 7.45
C SER A 172 -29.35 -27.57 8.20
N PRO A 173 -29.65 -26.27 7.96
CA PRO A 173 -30.91 -25.71 8.42
C PRO A 173 -32.02 -26.63 7.91
N GLU A 174 -33.03 -26.93 8.74
CA GLU A 174 -34.09 -27.87 8.36
C GLU A 174 -34.58 -27.54 6.96
N GLY A 175 -34.27 -28.46 6.03
CA GLY A 175 -34.36 -28.25 4.61
C GLY A 175 -35.78 -27.81 4.29
N PRO A 176 -35.98 -26.58 3.80
CA PRO A 176 -37.32 -26.09 3.60
C PRO A 176 -37.93 -26.81 2.40
N ASP A 177 -39.26 -26.79 2.32
CA ASP A 177 -40.01 -27.51 1.29
C ASP A 177 -39.48 -27.18 -0.13
N ALA A 178 -39.69 -28.07 -1.11
CA ALA A 178 -39.13 -27.91 -2.48
C ALA A 178 -39.41 -26.54 -3.12
N GLU A 179 -40.47 -25.87 -2.70
CA GLU A 179 -40.82 -24.50 -3.09
C GLU A 179 -39.84 -23.43 -2.58
N GLU A 180 -39.37 -23.52 -1.33
CA GLU A 180 -38.41 -22.56 -0.76
C GLU A 180 -37.05 -22.69 -1.43
N VAL A 181 -36.62 -23.93 -1.73
CA VAL A 181 -35.41 -24.17 -2.54
C VAL A 181 -35.51 -23.46 -3.89
N GLY A 182 -36.69 -23.53 -4.54
CA GLY A 182 -36.96 -22.79 -5.77
C GLY A 182 -36.90 -21.27 -5.60
N ARG A 183 -37.41 -20.74 -4.48
CA ARG A 183 -37.33 -19.30 -4.16
C ARG A 183 -35.90 -18.84 -3.91
N ILE A 184 -35.11 -19.61 -3.17
CA ILE A 184 -33.70 -19.30 -2.91
C ILE A 184 -32.93 -19.25 -4.22
N LYS A 185 -33.04 -20.28 -5.08
CA LYS A 185 -32.39 -20.31 -6.40
C LYS A 185 -32.70 -19.06 -7.22
N LYS A 186 -33.97 -18.66 -7.26
CA LYS A 186 -34.41 -17.46 -7.98
C LYS A 186 -33.80 -16.18 -7.39
N GLN A 187 -33.71 -16.05 -6.07
CA GLN A 187 -33.08 -14.88 -5.45
C GLN A 187 -31.59 -14.82 -5.73
N VAL A 188 -30.89 -15.96 -5.66
CA VAL A 188 -29.46 -16.06 -5.98
C VAL A 188 -29.22 -15.69 -7.44
N GLN A 189 -30.00 -16.24 -8.37
CA GLN A 189 -29.96 -15.89 -9.79
C GLN A 189 -30.14 -14.38 -10.00
N ASN A 190 -31.17 -13.77 -9.38
CA ASN A 190 -31.39 -12.33 -9.47
C ASN A 190 -30.19 -11.52 -8.98
N HIS A 191 -29.58 -11.91 -7.85
CA HIS A 191 -28.39 -11.23 -7.32
C HIS A 191 -27.20 -11.36 -8.27
N THR A 192 -26.99 -12.53 -8.86
CA THR A 192 -25.92 -12.78 -9.84
C THR A 192 -26.12 -11.96 -11.12
N GLU A 193 -27.34 -11.93 -11.68
CA GLU A 193 -27.69 -11.11 -12.86
C GLU A 193 -27.47 -9.61 -12.61
N LEU A 194 -27.72 -9.15 -11.38
CA LEU A 194 -27.45 -7.78 -10.94
C LEU A 194 -25.97 -7.53 -10.58
N LYS A 195 -25.07 -8.49 -10.83
CA LYS A 195 -23.63 -8.44 -10.54
C LYS A 195 -23.31 -8.18 -9.07
N ARG A 196 -24.17 -8.67 -8.17
CA ARG A 196 -23.94 -8.63 -6.72
C ARG A 196 -23.10 -9.82 -6.31
N THR A 197 -22.16 -9.62 -5.39
CA THR A 197 -21.29 -10.69 -4.90
C THR A 197 -21.81 -11.25 -3.60
N LEU A 198 -22.08 -12.55 -3.55
CA LEU A 198 -22.49 -13.26 -2.34
C LEU A 198 -21.28 -14.05 -1.79
N ASN A 199 -20.89 -13.81 -0.54
CA ASN A 199 -19.83 -14.58 0.13
C ASN A 199 -20.42 -15.29 1.35
N LEU A 200 -20.16 -16.59 1.48
CA LEU A 200 -20.50 -17.36 2.68
C LEU A 200 -19.27 -17.48 3.57
N PHE A 201 -19.44 -17.14 4.85
CA PHE A 201 -18.47 -17.38 5.91
C PHE A 201 -19.10 -18.40 6.85
N TYR A 202 -18.66 -19.65 6.73
CA TYR A 202 -19.27 -20.76 7.45
C TYR A 202 -18.40 -21.20 8.62
N ILE A 203 -19.05 -21.43 9.75
CA ILE A 203 -18.43 -21.86 11.01
C ILE A 203 -18.80 -23.32 11.25
N THR A 204 -17.85 -24.16 11.65
CA THR A 204 -18.14 -25.56 11.95
C THR A 204 -19.19 -25.67 13.06
N PRO A 205 -20.31 -26.39 12.84
CA PRO A 205 -21.37 -26.49 13.84
C PRO A 205 -20.88 -27.19 15.12
N PRO A 206 -21.40 -26.82 16.30
CA PRO A 206 -21.03 -27.50 17.55
C PRO A 206 -21.28 -29.01 17.47
N GLY A 207 -20.24 -29.80 17.76
CA GLY A 207 -20.32 -31.27 17.75
C GLY A 207 -20.16 -31.95 16.39
N LYS A 208 -19.87 -31.20 15.31
CA LYS A 208 -19.47 -31.74 14.01
C LYS A 208 -17.98 -31.49 13.75
N GLU A 209 -17.36 -32.35 12.94
CA GLU A 209 -15.95 -32.18 12.53
C GLU A 209 -15.79 -31.22 11.32
N SER A 210 -16.83 -31.08 10.50
CA SER A 210 -16.80 -30.24 9.29
C SER A 210 -18.17 -29.65 8.96
N PHE A 211 -18.16 -28.57 8.18
CA PHE A 211 -19.35 -27.93 7.61
C PHE A 211 -19.58 -28.47 6.19
N ASP A 212 -20.74 -29.11 5.95
CA ASP A 212 -21.04 -29.71 4.65
C ASP A 212 -21.84 -28.76 3.75
N LEU A 213 -21.15 -28.13 2.81
CA LEU A 213 -21.75 -27.22 1.83
C LEU A 213 -22.80 -27.91 0.94
N SER A 214 -22.68 -29.23 0.69
CA SER A 214 -23.49 -29.94 -0.29
C SER A 214 -24.97 -30.10 0.11
N LYS A 215 -25.28 -29.96 1.41
CA LYS A 215 -26.63 -30.17 1.96
C LYS A 215 -27.59 -29.05 1.58
N PHE A 216 -27.39 -27.86 2.15
CA PHE A 216 -28.30 -26.71 1.98
C PHE A 216 -27.72 -25.65 1.05
N TYR A 217 -26.44 -25.30 1.24
CA TYR A 217 -25.78 -24.25 0.46
C TYR A 217 -25.43 -24.68 -0.97
N GLY A 218 -25.47 -26.00 -1.22
CA GLY A 218 -25.46 -26.68 -2.51
C GLY A 218 -26.33 -26.01 -3.58
N CYS A 219 -27.55 -25.62 -3.19
CA CYS A 219 -28.53 -24.99 -4.07
C CYS A 219 -28.57 -23.46 -3.97
N SER A 220 -27.97 -22.90 -2.91
CA SER A 220 -28.05 -21.48 -2.55
C SER A 220 -26.82 -20.68 -3.00
N PHE A 221 -25.73 -21.37 -3.33
CA PHE A 221 -24.47 -20.77 -3.73
C PHE A 221 -23.96 -21.35 -5.05
N GLN A 222 -24.82 -21.89 -5.91
CA GLN A 222 -24.38 -22.34 -7.24
C GLN A 222 -23.90 -21.14 -8.08
N ASP A 223 -22.73 -21.24 -8.71
CA ASP A 223 -22.16 -20.21 -9.56
C ASP A 223 -22.79 -20.24 -10.96
N PHE A 224 -23.82 -19.42 -11.15
CA PHE A 224 -24.50 -19.26 -12.44
C PHE A 224 -23.66 -18.53 -13.50
N SER A 225 -22.52 -17.93 -13.15
CA SER A 225 -21.65 -17.25 -14.12
C SER A 225 -20.79 -18.21 -14.95
N ALA A 226 -20.65 -19.45 -14.49
CA ALA A 226 -19.90 -20.49 -15.19
C ALA A 226 -20.66 -21.11 -16.38
N GLU A 227 -21.99 -20.98 -16.44
CA GLU A 227 -22.81 -21.55 -17.52
C GLU A 227 -22.65 -20.81 -18.87
N GLU A 228 -22.11 -19.57 -18.89
CA GLU A 228 -21.83 -18.83 -20.13
C GLU A 228 -20.51 -19.24 -20.81
N ASN A 229 -19.63 -19.99 -20.14
CA ASN A 229 -18.38 -20.49 -20.73
C ASN A 229 -18.56 -21.94 -21.22
N GLU A 230 -18.90 -22.11 -22.50
CA GLU A 230 -19.18 -23.40 -23.17
C GLU A 230 -18.03 -24.45 -23.18
N GLU A 231 -16.93 -24.27 -22.44
CA GLU A 231 -15.72 -25.12 -22.54
C GLU A 231 -15.34 -25.96 -21.31
N ILE A 232 -16.14 -26.06 -20.24
CA ILE A 232 -15.76 -26.86 -19.06
C ILE A 232 -16.46 -28.23 -19.03
N VAL A 233 -15.73 -29.26 -19.46
CA VAL A 233 -16.09 -30.68 -19.29
C VAL A 233 -15.81 -31.10 -17.84
N GLY A 234 -16.82 -31.08 -16.99
CA GLY A 234 -16.74 -31.62 -15.62
C GLY A 234 -17.91 -31.17 -14.76
N ASN A 235 -18.65 -32.13 -14.21
CA ASN A 235 -19.86 -31.91 -13.41
C ASN A 235 -19.52 -31.52 -11.95
N GLU A 236 -18.57 -30.60 -11.75
CA GLU A 236 -18.29 -29.99 -10.44
C GLU A 236 -19.15 -28.74 -10.31
N ALA A 237 -20.08 -28.75 -9.36
CA ALA A 237 -20.88 -27.56 -9.05
C ALA A 237 -19.93 -26.48 -8.50
N PHE A 238 -19.60 -25.49 -9.33
CA PHE A 238 -18.86 -24.32 -8.86
C PHE A 238 -19.73 -23.58 -7.85
N PHE A 239 -19.20 -23.39 -6.64
CA PHE A 239 -19.86 -22.60 -5.60
C PHE A 239 -19.39 -21.15 -5.68
N GLN A 240 -20.31 -20.21 -5.47
CA GLN A 240 -20.02 -18.84 -5.08
C GLN A 240 -19.06 -18.86 -3.87
N PRO A 241 -18.23 -17.82 -3.70
CA PRO A 241 -17.15 -17.82 -2.72
C PRO A 241 -17.61 -18.21 -1.29
N ALA A 242 -17.14 -19.36 -0.80
CA ALA A 242 -17.44 -19.88 0.53
C ALA A 242 -16.14 -20.12 1.33
N PHE A 243 -16.09 -19.63 2.56
CA PHE A 243 -14.87 -19.60 3.37
C PHE A 243 -15.09 -20.26 4.74
N PRO A 244 -14.25 -21.24 5.12
CA PRO A 244 -14.26 -21.77 6.46
C PRO A 244 -13.81 -20.71 7.46
N VAL A 245 -14.42 -20.70 8.63
CA VAL A 245 -14.03 -19.82 9.73
C VAL A 245 -13.64 -20.68 10.93
N GLY A 246 -12.33 -20.77 11.20
CA GLY A 246 -11.77 -21.50 12.33
C GLY A 246 -11.64 -20.66 13.59
N SER A 247 -11.33 -19.38 13.45
CA SER A 247 -11.12 -18.42 14.54
C SER A 247 -11.53 -17.00 14.16
N LEU A 248 -11.59 -16.11 15.15
CA LEU A 248 -11.77 -14.68 14.97
C LEU A 248 -10.61 -14.08 14.16
N ASP A 249 -9.39 -14.58 14.33
CA ASP A 249 -8.24 -14.10 13.55
C ASP A 249 -8.36 -14.51 12.08
N ASP A 250 -8.79 -15.75 11.79
CA ASP A 250 -9.08 -16.18 10.41
C ASP A 250 -10.21 -15.36 9.80
N LEU A 251 -11.27 -15.11 10.58
CA LEU A 251 -12.40 -14.29 10.19
C LEU A 251 -11.97 -12.84 9.91
N MET A 252 -11.07 -12.29 10.73
CA MET A 252 -10.45 -10.99 10.52
C MET A 252 -9.62 -11.00 9.23
N ASP A 253 -8.68 -11.92 9.06
CA ASP A 253 -7.81 -11.96 7.87
C ASP A 253 -8.59 -12.19 6.58
N GLY A 254 -9.49 -13.17 6.54
CA GLY A 254 -10.32 -13.49 5.39
C GLY A 254 -11.27 -12.34 5.01
N SER A 255 -11.92 -11.73 6.00
CA SER A 255 -12.82 -10.59 5.76
C SER A 255 -12.05 -9.32 5.41
N LEU A 256 -10.89 -9.06 6.03
CA LEU A 256 -10.05 -7.90 5.76
C LEU A 256 -9.45 -7.95 4.35
N ARG A 257 -9.06 -9.12 3.84
CA ARG A 257 -8.67 -9.31 2.42
C ARG A 257 -9.75 -8.84 1.47
N LYS A 258 -11.01 -8.99 1.87
CA LYS A 258 -12.19 -8.61 1.09
C LYS A 258 -12.82 -7.30 1.55
N ARG A 259 -12.26 -6.55 2.49
CA ARG A 259 -12.92 -5.33 3.01
C ARG A 259 -13.07 -4.27 1.93
N PHE A 260 -12.10 -4.15 1.01
CA PHE A 260 -12.10 -3.12 -0.02
C PHE A 260 -12.50 -3.67 -1.39
N ARG A 261 -13.22 -2.87 -2.16
CA ARG A 261 -13.34 -3.07 -3.60
C ARG A 261 -11.98 -2.84 -4.26
N LYS A 262 -11.66 -3.65 -5.28
CA LYS A 262 -10.53 -3.40 -6.19
C LYS A 262 -10.65 -2.00 -6.82
N ARG A 263 -9.62 -1.17 -6.66
CA ARG A 263 -9.57 0.19 -7.22
C ARG A 263 -8.46 0.27 -8.25
N ARG A 264 -8.85 0.27 -9.53
CA ARG A 264 -7.92 0.52 -10.62
C ARG A 264 -7.55 2.01 -10.67
N LEU A 265 -6.28 2.28 -10.96
CA LEU A 265 -5.77 3.62 -11.23
C LEU A 265 -6.23 4.10 -12.61
N THR A 266 -6.09 3.23 -13.61
CA THR A 266 -6.43 3.51 -15.02
C THR A 266 -6.52 2.21 -15.82
N THR A 267 -7.06 2.31 -17.02
CA THR A 267 -7.14 1.22 -18.02
C THR A 267 -6.54 1.72 -19.32
N PHE A 268 -5.62 0.96 -19.92
CA PHE A 268 -4.93 1.36 -21.15
C PHE A 268 -4.42 0.12 -21.92
N PRO A 269 -3.96 0.26 -23.17
CA PRO A 269 -3.34 -0.85 -23.90
C PRO A 269 -1.90 -1.14 -23.42
N LEU A 270 -1.58 -2.43 -23.34
CA LEU A 270 -0.23 -2.97 -23.28
C LEU A 270 0.16 -3.42 -24.70
N HIS A 271 1.01 -2.64 -25.35
CA HIS A 271 1.54 -2.89 -26.68
C HIS A 271 2.66 -3.93 -26.63
N ILE A 272 2.42 -5.10 -27.23
CA ILE A 272 3.42 -6.16 -27.39
C ILE A 272 4.25 -5.90 -28.65
N THR A 273 3.59 -5.47 -29.71
CA THR A 273 4.21 -5.02 -30.97
C THR A 273 3.47 -3.78 -31.48
N LYS A 274 3.86 -3.25 -32.65
CA LYS A 274 3.16 -2.10 -33.26
C LYS A 274 1.70 -2.39 -33.65
N GLY A 275 1.36 -3.66 -33.90
CA GLY A 275 0.02 -4.07 -34.34
C GLY A 275 -0.74 -4.94 -33.34
N VAL A 276 -0.09 -5.38 -32.25
CA VAL A 276 -0.69 -6.31 -31.27
C VAL A 276 -0.65 -5.66 -29.90
N SER A 277 -1.83 -5.47 -29.32
CA SER A 277 -2.02 -4.86 -28.01
C SER A 277 -3.06 -5.65 -27.23
N ILE A 278 -2.90 -5.66 -25.91
CA ILE A 278 -3.87 -6.26 -24.98
C ILE A 278 -4.36 -5.19 -24.00
N GLY A 279 -5.61 -5.26 -23.61
CA GLY A 279 -6.22 -4.37 -22.63
C GLY A 279 -5.78 -4.75 -21.23
N VAL A 280 -5.29 -3.77 -20.47
CA VAL A 280 -4.86 -3.99 -19.10
C VAL A 280 -5.34 -2.89 -18.16
N GLU A 281 -5.51 -3.26 -16.90
CA GLU A 281 -5.79 -2.38 -15.79
C GLU A 281 -4.56 -2.26 -14.91
N LEU A 282 -4.31 -1.03 -14.45
CA LEU A 282 -3.21 -0.70 -13.55
C LEU A 282 -3.74 -0.48 -12.14
N TYR A 283 -3.09 -1.09 -11.15
CA TYR A 283 -3.45 -1.05 -9.73
C TYR A 283 -2.25 -0.59 -8.89
N ALA A 284 -2.52 0.14 -7.79
CA ALA A 284 -1.55 0.35 -6.73
C ALA A 284 -1.91 -0.56 -5.55
N LEU A 285 -1.12 -1.62 -5.35
CA LEU A 285 -1.36 -2.57 -4.26
C LEU A 285 -0.89 -2.03 -2.90
N VAL A 286 0.16 -1.20 -2.90
CA VAL A 286 0.73 -0.60 -1.70
C VAL A 286 0.69 0.92 -1.85
N VAL A 287 0.01 1.58 -0.92
CA VAL A 287 -0.13 3.04 -0.87
C VAL A 287 0.23 3.51 0.54
N VAL A 288 1.01 4.58 0.63
CA VAL A 288 1.36 5.21 1.90
C VAL A 288 0.08 5.78 2.53
N GLN A 289 -0.31 5.27 3.69
CA GLN A 289 -1.41 5.85 4.44
C GLN A 289 -0.96 7.15 5.10
N ARG A 290 -1.78 8.20 4.97
CA ARG A 290 -1.55 9.52 5.54
C ARG A 290 -2.71 9.92 6.42
N LYS A 291 -2.47 10.83 7.37
CA LYS A 291 -3.55 11.47 8.15
C LYS A 291 -4.48 12.22 7.20
N ASN A 292 -5.78 12.13 7.46
CA ASN A 292 -6.77 12.84 6.66
C ASN A 292 -6.56 14.35 6.76
N THR A 293 -6.84 15.05 5.66
CA THR A 293 -6.75 16.52 5.64
C THR A 293 -7.87 17.08 6.52
N PRO A 294 -7.59 18.03 7.43
CA PRO A 294 -8.63 18.60 8.27
C PRO A 294 -9.70 19.31 7.44
N VAL A 295 -10.96 19.16 7.86
CA VAL A 295 -12.12 19.83 7.26
C VAL A 295 -12.48 21.04 8.11
N ALA A 296 -12.61 22.21 7.49
CA ALA A 296 -13.04 23.41 8.19
C ALA A 296 -14.55 23.32 8.50
N LEU A 297 -14.93 23.58 9.75
CA LEU A 297 -16.32 23.51 10.22
C LEU A 297 -16.78 24.88 10.74
N ASP A 298 -18.07 25.15 10.64
CA ASP A 298 -18.70 26.27 11.34
C ASP A 298 -18.68 26.02 12.85
N ALA A 299 -18.17 26.99 13.63
CA ALA A 299 -17.96 26.81 15.06
C ALA A 299 -19.26 26.63 15.88
N SER A 300 -20.40 27.10 15.36
CA SER A 300 -21.68 27.04 16.06
C SER A 300 -22.52 25.81 15.70
N THR A 301 -22.42 25.36 14.44
CA THR A 301 -23.27 24.31 13.89
C THR A 301 -22.51 23.02 13.53
N ASN A 302 -21.18 23.04 13.57
CA ASN A 302 -20.30 21.94 13.13
C ASN A 302 -20.54 21.50 11.67
N THR A 303 -21.15 22.34 10.83
CA THR A 303 -21.36 22.02 9.42
C THR A 303 -20.09 22.29 8.59
N PRO A 304 -19.72 21.43 7.63
CA PRO A 304 -18.57 21.65 6.76
C PRO A 304 -18.64 22.97 5.97
N LEU A 305 -17.57 23.75 6.02
CA LEU A 305 -17.43 24.99 5.28
C LEU A 305 -16.95 24.73 3.85
N LYS A 306 -17.53 25.46 2.89
CA LYS A 306 -17.06 25.47 1.50
C LYS A 306 -16.02 26.57 1.32
N THR A 307 -14.78 26.18 1.07
CA THR A 307 -13.70 27.13 0.77
C THR A 307 -13.69 27.49 -0.71
N GLU A 308 -13.75 28.77 -1.04
CA GLU A 308 -13.56 29.29 -2.39
C GLU A 308 -12.36 30.24 -2.43
N THR A 309 -11.41 29.98 -3.33
CA THR A 309 -10.22 30.83 -3.52
C THR A 309 -10.38 31.65 -4.79
N LYS A 310 -10.29 32.98 -4.67
CA LYS A 310 -10.32 33.91 -5.81
C LYS A 310 -9.05 34.76 -5.80
N TRP A 311 -8.47 34.98 -6.97
CA TRP A 311 -7.29 35.82 -7.15
C TRP A 311 -7.72 37.25 -7.45
N LEU A 312 -7.08 38.22 -6.81
CA LEU A 312 -7.35 39.65 -7.02
C LEU A 312 -6.10 40.35 -7.55
N CYS A 313 -6.30 41.30 -8.47
CA CYS A 313 -5.27 42.22 -8.89
C CYS A 313 -5.06 43.28 -7.80
N GLU A 314 -3.82 43.44 -7.31
CA GLU A 314 -3.48 44.39 -6.25
C GLU A 314 -3.81 45.85 -6.64
N ASP A 315 -3.53 46.23 -7.89
CA ASP A 315 -3.72 47.61 -8.35
C ASP A 315 -5.19 47.98 -8.62
N THR A 316 -5.99 47.03 -9.12
CA THR A 316 -7.36 47.30 -9.59
C THR A 316 -8.44 46.77 -8.66
N GLY A 317 -8.11 45.86 -7.75
CA GLY A 317 -9.07 45.13 -6.92
C GLY A 317 -9.98 44.19 -7.71
N ALA A 318 -9.80 44.05 -9.03
CA ALA A 318 -10.61 43.18 -9.87
C ALA A 318 -10.21 41.71 -9.69
N TYR A 319 -11.20 40.82 -9.77
CA TYR A 319 -10.94 39.39 -9.80
C TYR A 319 -10.24 38.99 -11.09
N LEU A 320 -9.19 38.18 -10.95
CA LEU A 320 -8.41 37.66 -12.06
C LEU A 320 -8.98 36.32 -12.55
N THR A 321 -9.17 36.20 -13.85
CA THR A 321 -9.47 34.91 -14.48
C THR A 321 -8.18 34.11 -14.71
N PRO A 322 -8.24 32.77 -14.82
CA PRO A 322 -7.06 31.94 -15.08
C PRO A 322 -6.23 32.38 -16.30
N ASP A 323 -6.86 32.91 -17.34
CA ASP A 323 -6.19 33.38 -18.57
C ASP A 323 -5.40 34.67 -18.38
N GLN A 324 -5.74 35.46 -17.37
CA GLN A 324 -5.01 36.68 -16.99
C GLN A 324 -3.77 36.37 -16.14
N ILE A 325 -3.67 35.15 -15.59
CA ILE A 325 -2.58 34.73 -14.73
C ILE A 325 -1.56 33.94 -15.56
N LYS A 326 -0.36 34.52 -15.74
CA LYS A 326 0.74 33.87 -16.44
C LYS A 326 1.73 33.27 -15.44
N LYS A 327 2.17 32.04 -15.70
CA LYS A 327 3.26 31.40 -14.96
C LYS A 327 4.57 31.71 -15.65
N TYR A 328 5.65 31.87 -14.89
CA TYR A 328 6.99 32.07 -15.44
C TYR A 328 8.05 31.37 -14.60
N ILE A 329 9.19 31.10 -15.23
CA ILE A 329 10.43 30.64 -14.58
C ILE A 329 11.48 31.73 -14.81
N ASP A 330 12.14 32.17 -13.74
CA ASP A 330 13.28 33.08 -13.86
C ASP A 330 14.54 32.29 -14.25
N TYR A 331 15.11 32.64 -15.40
CA TYR A 331 16.33 32.01 -15.90
C TYR A 331 17.28 33.06 -16.49
N GLY A 332 18.51 33.13 -15.97
CA GLY A 332 19.52 34.09 -16.45
C GLY A 332 19.10 35.56 -16.32
N GLY A 333 18.27 35.91 -15.33
CA GLY A 333 17.75 37.28 -15.14
C GLY A 333 16.62 37.67 -16.10
N LYS A 334 16.06 36.71 -16.85
CA LYS A 334 14.89 36.90 -17.71
C LYS A 334 13.73 36.02 -17.25
N ARG A 335 12.51 36.56 -17.34
CA ARG A 335 11.27 35.82 -17.10
C ARG A 335 10.88 35.06 -18.36
N VAL A 336 10.87 33.74 -18.28
CA VAL A 336 10.37 32.86 -19.34
C VAL A 336 8.95 32.44 -18.99
N TYR A 337 7.97 32.89 -19.77
CA TYR A 337 6.56 32.62 -19.51
C TYR A 337 6.13 31.30 -20.15
N PHE A 338 5.28 30.56 -19.44
CA PHE A 338 4.67 29.33 -19.92
C PHE A 338 3.17 29.37 -19.69
N THR A 339 2.41 29.02 -20.71
CA THR A 339 0.99 28.70 -20.56
C THR A 339 0.83 27.30 -19.95
N ARG A 340 -0.38 26.95 -19.53
CA ARG A 340 -0.66 25.58 -19.05
C ARG A 340 -0.49 24.56 -20.17
N ASP A 341 -0.88 24.91 -21.38
CA ASP A 341 -0.79 24.05 -22.55
C ASP A 341 0.66 23.80 -22.94
N ASP A 342 1.53 24.82 -22.88
CA ASP A 342 2.97 24.67 -23.11
C ASP A 342 3.58 23.62 -22.17
N VAL A 343 3.22 23.67 -20.88
CA VAL A 343 3.73 22.71 -19.88
C VAL A 343 3.23 21.29 -20.15
N VAL A 344 1.99 21.13 -20.60
CA VAL A 344 1.43 19.83 -20.98
C VAL A 344 2.11 19.28 -22.23
N GLU A 345 2.33 20.13 -23.23
CA GLU A 345 3.01 19.76 -24.49
C GLU A 345 4.47 19.38 -24.26
N ILE A 346 5.20 20.11 -23.42
CA ILE A 346 6.58 19.78 -23.04
C ILE A 346 6.67 18.39 -22.39
N LYS A 347 5.66 17.99 -21.61
CA LYS A 347 5.60 16.68 -20.96
C LYS A 347 5.06 15.58 -21.88
N HIS A 348 4.41 15.95 -22.98
CA HIS A 348 3.75 14.99 -23.85
C HIS A 348 4.79 14.23 -24.70
N TYR A 349 4.83 12.91 -24.55
CA TYR A 349 5.71 12.05 -25.33
C TYR A 349 4.93 11.15 -26.30
N ASP A 350 3.93 10.43 -25.78
CA ASP A 350 3.09 9.50 -26.55
C ASP A 350 1.75 9.28 -25.81
N ALA A 351 0.85 8.50 -26.40
CA ALA A 351 -0.39 8.10 -25.76
C ALA A 351 -0.14 7.27 -24.48
N PRO A 352 -1.05 7.34 -23.48
CA PRO A 352 -0.98 6.49 -22.29
C PRO A 352 -1.04 5.01 -22.63
N GLY A 353 -0.22 4.23 -21.97
CA GLY A 353 -0.08 2.80 -22.23
C GLY A 353 1.20 2.21 -21.69
N LEU A 354 1.30 0.90 -21.77
CA LEU A 354 2.55 0.16 -21.62
C LEU A 354 3.05 -0.27 -22.98
N GLN A 355 4.34 -0.16 -23.23
CA GLN A 355 4.96 -0.66 -24.46
C GLN A 355 6.14 -1.56 -24.12
N ILE A 356 6.04 -2.84 -24.48
CA ILE A 356 7.13 -3.80 -24.31
C ILE A 356 8.27 -3.44 -25.27
N ILE A 357 9.47 -3.33 -24.71
CA ILE A 357 10.70 -3.07 -25.45
C ILE A 357 11.42 -4.40 -25.72
N CYS A 358 11.65 -5.19 -24.68
CA CYS A 358 12.32 -6.50 -24.80
C CYS A 358 12.09 -7.37 -23.55
N PHE A 359 12.57 -8.61 -23.57
CA PHE A 359 12.54 -9.52 -22.42
C PHE A 359 13.96 -9.81 -21.93
N LYS A 360 14.21 -9.60 -20.64
CA LYS A 360 15.52 -9.81 -19.99
C LYS A 360 15.43 -10.89 -18.90
N PRO A 361 16.52 -11.60 -18.59
CA PRO A 361 16.54 -12.56 -17.48
C PRO A 361 16.25 -11.88 -16.14
N LEU A 362 15.47 -12.53 -15.27
CA LEU A 362 15.17 -12.04 -13.92
C LEU A 362 16.44 -11.76 -13.09
N SER A 363 17.48 -12.58 -13.27
CA SER A 363 18.78 -12.39 -12.62
C SER A 363 19.51 -11.09 -12.97
N SER A 364 19.11 -10.40 -14.04
CA SER A 364 19.70 -9.11 -14.43
C SER A 364 19.04 -7.90 -13.76
N LEU A 365 17.90 -8.11 -13.08
CA LEU A 365 17.21 -7.07 -12.32
C LEU A 365 17.71 -7.08 -10.89
N LYS A 366 18.22 -5.94 -10.39
CA LYS A 366 18.69 -5.85 -9.01
C LYS A 366 17.59 -5.38 -8.08
N TRP A 367 17.61 -5.86 -6.85
CA TRP A 367 16.63 -5.48 -5.83
C TRP A 367 16.63 -3.98 -5.50
N ASN A 368 17.77 -3.30 -5.68
CA ASN A 368 17.96 -1.88 -5.39
C ASN A 368 17.71 -0.94 -6.59
N GLU A 369 17.21 -1.46 -7.71
CA GLU A 369 16.87 -0.69 -8.91
C GLU A 369 15.40 -0.23 -8.90
N ASN A 370 14.72 -0.27 -7.76
CA ASN A 370 13.35 0.23 -7.64
C ASN A 370 13.34 1.61 -6.96
N ILE A 371 12.76 2.62 -7.64
CA ILE A 371 12.76 4.01 -7.14
C ILE A 371 11.50 4.42 -6.37
N ARG A 372 10.41 3.65 -6.48
CA ARG A 372 9.12 3.93 -5.82
C ARG A 372 8.27 2.67 -5.65
N SER A 373 7.14 2.78 -4.95
CA SER A 373 6.20 1.66 -4.81
C SER A 373 5.79 1.08 -6.18
N PRO A 374 5.96 -0.23 -6.40
CA PRO A 374 5.54 -0.87 -7.65
C PRO A 374 4.03 -0.77 -7.88
N TYR A 375 3.63 -0.75 -9.14
CA TYR A 375 2.24 -0.98 -9.53
C TYR A 375 2.01 -2.44 -9.90
N PHE A 376 0.76 -2.79 -10.15
CA PHE A 376 0.36 -4.13 -10.58
C PHE A 376 -0.54 -4.05 -11.79
N VAL A 377 -0.31 -4.94 -12.75
CA VAL A 377 -1.05 -5.00 -14.02
C VAL A 377 -1.84 -6.28 -14.09
N TYR A 378 -3.12 -6.14 -14.43
CA TYR A 378 -4.06 -7.24 -14.60
C TYR A 378 -4.79 -7.11 -15.95
N PRO A 379 -5.13 -8.19 -16.66
CA PRO A 379 -5.81 -8.11 -17.96
C PRO A 379 -7.23 -7.55 -17.83
N SER A 380 -7.74 -6.95 -18.91
CA SER A 380 -9.09 -6.40 -18.99
C SER A 380 -9.73 -6.62 -20.36
N ASP A 381 -10.57 -7.65 -20.44
CA ASP A 381 -11.32 -7.97 -21.67
C ASP A 381 -12.39 -6.93 -22.01
N GLY A 382 -12.88 -6.21 -21.01
CA GLY A 382 -13.82 -5.09 -21.22
C GLY A 382 -13.22 -3.92 -22.00
N TYR A 383 -11.89 -3.86 -22.13
CA TYR A 383 -11.20 -2.86 -22.95
C TYR A 383 -10.83 -3.40 -24.34
N ILE A 384 -10.22 -4.59 -24.40
CA ILE A 384 -9.90 -5.31 -25.65
C ILE A 384 -10.25 -6.78 -25.44
N GLU A 385 -11.12 -7.33 -26.27
CA GLU A 385 -11.53 -8.74 -26.17
C GLU A 385 -10.37 -9.72 -26.40
N GLY A 386 -10.31 -10.81 -25.64
CA GLY A 386 -9.24 -11.81 -25.72
C GLY A 386 -7.93 -11.41 -25.03
N SER A 387 -7.93 -10.31 -24.28
CA SER A 387 -6.77 -9.84 -23.51
C SER A 387 -6.37 -10.79 -22.42
N SER A 388 -7.31 -11.38 -21.68
CA SER A 388 -7.02 -12.32 -20.60
C SER A 388 -6.25 -13.54 -21.10
N THR A 389 -6.70 -14.15 -22.19
CA THR A 389 -6.04 -15.31 -22.82
C THR A 389 -4.62 -14.98 -23.27
N ALA A 390 -4.44 -13.86 -23.99
CA ALA A 390 -3.13 -13.43 -24.46
C ALA A 390 -2.19 -13.04 -23.31
N PHE A 391 -2.71 -12.37 -22.29
CA PHE A 391 -1.96 -11.97 -21.10
C PHE A 391 -1.45 -13.19 -20.34
N MET A 392 -2.31 -14.19 -20.09
CA MET A 392 -1.93 -15.42 -19.38
C MET A 392 -0.86 -16.20 -20.15
N ALA A 393 -0.95 -16.27 -21.49
CA ALA A 393 0.08 -16.92 -22.30
C ALA A 393 1.46 -16.24 -22.16
N ILE A 394 1.49 -14.90 -22.10
CA ILE A 394 2.71 -14.11 -21.87
C ILE A 394 3.24 -14.36 -20.46
N LEU A 395 2.37 -14.27 -19.45
CA LEU A 395 2.70 -14.49 -18.05
C LEU A 395 3.35 -15.86 -17.84
N SER A 396 2.68 -16.94 -18.26
CA SER A 396 3.20 -18.31 -18.12
C SER A 396 4.50 -18.51 -18.90
N SER A 397 4.68 -17.86 -20.06
CA SER A 397 5.95 -17.91 -20.78
C SER A 397 7.07 -17.14 -20.09
N MET A 398 6.77 -16.04 -19.41
CA MET A 398 7.75 -15.24 -18.66
C MET A 398 8.23 -15.99 -17.42
N VAL A 399 7.31 -16.60 -16.66
CA VAL A 399 7.62 -17.47 -15.51
C VAL A 399 8.52 -18.63 -15.96
N ARG A 400 8.07 -19.43 -16.93
CA ARG A 400 8.79 -20.61 -17.41
C ARG A 400 10.20 -20.30 -17.94
N LYS A 401 10.38 -19.13 -18.56
CA LYS A 401 11.67 -18.70 -19.11
C LYS A 401 12.51 -17.88 -18.11
N GLN A 402 12.00 -17.63 -16.90
CA GLN A 402 12.62 -16.79 -15.88
C GLN A 402 13.01 -15.41 -16.42
N LYS A 403 12.06 -14.75 -17.10
CA LYS A 403 12.26 -13.43 -17.72
C LYS A 403 11.27 -12.41 -17.21
N PHE A 404 11.70 -11.16 -17.13
CA PHE A 404 10.84 -9.99 -17.02
C PHE A 404 10.76 -9.26 -18.37
N ALA A 405 9.71 -8.48 -18.58
CA ALA A 405 9.60 -7.62 -19.76
C ALA A 405 10.05 -6.20 -19.39
N LEU A 406 11.03 -5.66 -20.11
CA LEU A 406 11.39 -4.25 -20.04
C LEU A 406 10.37 -3.47 -20.87
N ALA A 407 9.70 -2.49 -20.27
CA ALA A 407 8.65 -1.72 -20.91
C ALA A 407 8.76 -0.22 -20.61
N ARG A 408 8.12 0.58 -21.45
CA ARG A 408 7.86 2.00 -21.19
C ARG A 408 6.43 2.16 -20.69
N LEU A 409 6.24 2.84 -19.58
CA LEU A 409 4.96 3.22 -19.01
C LEU A 409 4.71 4.72 -19.25
N ILE A 410 3.56 5.05 -19.83
CA ILE A 410 2.94 6.38 -19.71
C ILE A 410 1.60 6.19 -19.02
N ALA A 411 1.52 6.60 -17.77
CA ALA A 411 0.32 6.44 -16.94
C ALA A 411 -0.87 7.31 -17.40
N ARG A 412 -0.59 8.56 -17.78
CA ARG A 412 -1.57 9.57 -18.18
C ARG A 412 -1.00 10.45 -19.27
N LYS A 413 -1.85 11.20 -19.98
CA LYS A 413 -1.42 12.08 -21.09
C LYS A 413 -0.40 13.14 -20.66
N THR A 414 -0.45 13.55 -19.39
CA THR A 414 0.41 14.55 -18.75
C THR A 414 1.59 13.94 -18.00
N SER A 415 1.69 12.60 -17.94
CA SER A 415 2.78 11.90 -17.28
C SER A 415 3.96 11.74 -18.24
N GLU A 416 5.16 11.90 -17.71
CA GLU A 416 6.38 11.59 -18.46
C GLU A 416 6.54 10.06 -18.65
N PRO A 417 7.21 9.61 -19.72
CA PRO A 417 7.52 8.20 -19.91
C PRO A 417 8.48 7.70 -18.83
N ARG A 418 8.15 6.57 -18.22
CA ARG A 418 9.03 5.87 -17.27
C ARG A 418 9.42 4.49 -17.80
N LEU A 419 10.69 4.13 -17.61
CA LEU A 419 11.16 2.78 -17.88
C LEU A 419 10.78 1.87 -16.70
N VAL A 420 10.15 0.74 -16.99
CA VAL A 420 9.66 -0.20 -15.98
C VAL A 420 10.03 -1.63 -16.31
N ALA A 421 10.23 -2.44 -15.29
CA ALA A 421 10.35 -3.89 -15.41
C ALA A 421 9.01 -4.53 -15.02
N LEU A 422 8.39 -5.24 -15.97
CA LEU A 422 7.20 -6.06 -15.75
C LEU A 422 7.64 -7.46 -15.30
N VAL A 423 7.54 -7.73 -14.01
CA VAL A 423 7.94 -8.99 -13.39
C VAL A 423 6.72 -9.90 -13.24
N PRO A 424 6.77 -11.15 -13.76
CA PRO A 424 5.64 -12.05 -13.67
C PRO A 424 5.40 -12.53 -12.24
N GLN A 425 4.12 -12.63 -11.87
CA GLN A 425 3.66 -13.13 -10.57
C GLN A 425 2.59 -14.20 -10.80
N GLU A 426 2.81 -15.38 -10.23
CA GLU A 426 1.82 -16.47 -10.20
C GLU A 426 0.80 -16.25 -9.08
N GLU A 427 -0.35 -16.92 -9.21
CA GLU A 427 -1.39 -16.87 -8.19
C GLU A 427 -1.05 -17.80 -7.03
N GLU A 428 -1.24 -17.32 -5.81
CA GLU A 428 -1.12 -18.09 -4.58
C GLU A 428 -2.44 -18.00 -3.81
N ASN A 429 -2.99 -19.16 -3.48
CA ASN A 429 -4.25 -19.30 -2.76
C ASN A 429 -4.01 -20.08 -1.46
N ASP A 430 -4.67 -19.67 -0.39
CA ASP A 430 -4.80 -20.42 0.86
C ASP A 430 -6.25 -20.85 1.10
N GLU A 431 -6.54 -21.43 2.26
CA GLU A 431 -7.89 -21.87 2.66
C GLU A 431 -8.91 -20.71 2.73
N MET A 432 -8.44 -19.47 2.88
CA MET A 432 -9.24 -18.25 2.95
C MET A 432 -9.34 -17.51 1.61
N GLY A 433 -8.76 -18.07 0.54
CA GLY A 433 -8.81 -17.59 -0.82
C GLY A 433 -7.48 -17.02 -1.32
N GLN A 434 -7.55 -16.02 -2.20
CA GLN A 434 -6.38 -15.47 -2.87
C GLN A 434 -5.50 -14.66 -1.92
N VAL A 435 -4.24 -15.09 -1.75
CA VAL A 435 -3.17 -14.39 -1.02
C VAL A 435 -2.41 -13.48 -1.98
N GLN A 436 -2.02 -14.02 -3.13
CA GLN A 436 -1.26 -13.33 -4.16
C GLN A 436 -2.00 -13.41 -5.50
N PRO A 437 -2.30 -12.27 -6.16
CA PRO A 437 -2.98 -12.29 -7.45
C PRO A 437 -2.02 -12.68 -8.60
N SER A 438 -2.52 -13.36 -9.62
CA SER A 438 -1.78 -13.53 -10.88
C SER A 438 -1.69 -12.20 -11.65
N GLY A 439 -0.52 -11.89 -12.22
CA GLY A 439 -0.34 -10.63 -12.96
C GLY A 439 1.10 -10.23 -13.16
N LEU A 440 1.32 -8.94 -13.48
CA LEU A 440 2.66 -8.38 -13.66
C LEU A 440 2.91 -7.26 -12.66
N ASN A 441 3.95 -7.40 -11.84
CA ASN A 441 4.48 -6.30 -11.01
C ASN A 441 5.21 -5.30 -11.89
N VAL A 442 4.91 -4.01 -11.75
CA VAL A 442 5.52 -2.90 -12.48
C VAL A 442 6.54 -2.23 -11.58
N ILE A 443 7.80 -2.63 -11.73
CA ILE A 443 8.93 -2.09 -10.97
C ILE A 443 9.49 -0.88 -11.72
N PHE A 444 9.61 0.25 -11.05
CA PHE A 444 10.09 1.49 -11.65
C PHE A 444 11.61 1.53 -11.66
N LEU A 445 12.21 1.58 -12.85
CA LEU A 445 13.65 1.58 -13.01
C LEU A 445 14.19 3.03 -12.99
N PRO A 446 15.36 3.27 -12.38
CA PRO A 446 15.99 4.58 -12.36
C PRO A 446 16.48 4.97 -13.76
N TYR A 447 16.37 6.26 -14.06
CA TYR A 447 17.20 6.91 -15.07
C TYR A 447 18.56 7.30 -14.48
N LEU A 448 19.47 7.78 -15.34
CA LEU A 448 20.79 8.22 -14.89
C LEU A 448 20.69 9.32 -13.82
N ASP A 449 19.72 10.22 -13.95
CA ASP A 449 19.47 11.32 -13.01
C ASP A 449 18.95 10.87 -11.64
N ASP A 450 18.52 9.61 -11.49
CA ASP A 450 18.09 9.02 -10.21
C ASP A 450 19.25 8.35 -9.48
N ILE A 451 20.29 7.93 -10.21
CA ILE A 451 21.46 7.26 -9.65
C ILE A 451 22.34 8.31 -8.96
N ARG A 452 22.83 7.99 -7.76
CA ARG A 452 23.71 8.84 -6.97
C ARG A 452 25.07 8.18 -6.85
N ASP A 453 26.11 8.89 -7.28
CA ASP A 453 27.49 8.43 -7.08
C ASP A 453 27.85 8.53 -5.60
N ILE A 454 28.22 7.39 -5.01
CA ILE A 454 28.67 7.31 -3.62
C ILE A 454 30.18 7.09 -3.64
N SER A 455 30.93 8.05 -3.09
CA SER A 455 32.37 7.89 -2.87
C SER A 455 32.58 6.91 -1.72
N ALA A 456 32.77 5.63 -2.05
CA ALA A 456 33.11 4.61 -1.07
C ALA A 456 34.62 4.60 -0.82
N GLU A 457 35.02 4.61 0.44
CA GLU A 457 36.40 4.27 0.82
C GLU A 457 36.69 2.81 0.47
N PRO A 458 37.94 2.45 0.15
CA PRO A 458 38.30 1.07 -0.16
C PRO A 458 37.91 0.15 1.00
N VAL A 459 36.98 -0.77 0.72
CA VAL A 459 36.49 -1.74 1.71
C VAL A 459 37.62 -2.69 2.06
N THR A 460 37.99 -2.74 3.33
CA THR A 460 38.87 -3.79 3.86
C THR A 460 38.02 -5.01 4.18
N ASN A 461 38.42 -6.18 3.67
CA ASN A 461 37.73 -7.42 4.00
C ASN A 461 37.86 -7.71 5.50
N ALA A 462 36.74 -8.05 6.15
CA ALA A 462 36.73 -8.45 7.55
C ALA A 462 37.46 -9.80 7.72
N SER A 463 38.04 -10.03 8.90
CA SER A 463 38.65 -11.32 9.25
C SER A 463 37.57 -12.41 9.37
N GLN A 464 37.94 -13.66 9.13
CA GLN A 464 37.03 -14.81 9.20
C GLN A 464 36.37 -14.93 10.58
N GLU A 465 37.10 -14.64 11.65
CA GLU A 465 36.61 -14.62 13.03
C GLU A 465 35.46 -13.61 13.24
N LYS A 466 35.61 -12.39 12.69
CA LYS A 466 34.55 -11.36 12.72
C LYS A 466 33.32 -11.80 11.93
N ILE A 467 33.54 -12.44 10.78
CA ILE A 467 32.46 -12.95 9.93
C ILE A 467 31.68 -14.06 10.66
N ASP A 468 32.36 -14.99 11.32
CA ASP A 468 31.70 -16.11 11.99
C ASP A 468 30.97 -15.66 13.27
N ALA A 469 31.52 -14.70 14.02
CA ALA A 469 30.80 -14.04 15.11
C ALA A 469 29.54 -13.30 14.60
N ALA A 470 29.62 -12.61 13.46
CA ALA A 470 28.45 -11.97 12.84
C ALA A 470 27.38 -12.98 12.40
N LYS A 471 27.78 -14.12 11.82
CA LYS A 471 26.85 -15.19 11.43
C LYS A 471 26.11 -15.77 12.63
N GLN A 472 26.82 -15.97 13.75
CA GLN A 472 26.21 -16.45 15.00
C GLN A 472 25.19 -15.43 15.54
N LEU A 473 25.52 -14.14 15.49
CA LEU A 473 24.58 -13.09 15.88
C LEU A 473 23.33 -13.06 14.98
N ILE A 474 23.53 -13.11 13.65
CA ILE A 474 22.42 -13.12 12.68
C ILE A 474 21.53 -14.35 12.87
N SER A 475 22.10 -15.53 13.13
CA SER A 475 21.29 -16.74 13.31
C SER A 475 20.42 -16.68 14.57
N LYS A 476 20.89 -16.03 15.64
CA LYS A 476 20.14 -15.81 16.87
C LYS A 476 19.05 -14.74 16.75
N LEU A 477 19.26 -13.74 15.88
CA LEU A 477 18.30 -12.66 15.63
C LEU A 477 17.35 -12.93 14.45
N LYS A 478 17.50 -14.07 13.77
CA LYS A 478 16.69 -14.40 12.59
C LYS A 478 15.27 -14.71 13.00
N LEU A 479 14.32 -13.90 12.54
CA LEU A 479 12.89 -14.16 12.68
C LEU A 479 12.45 -15.23 11.68
N THR A 480 11.53 -16.10 12.10
CA THR A 480 10.92 -17.12 11.22
C THR A 480 10.01 -16.45 10.18
N GLU A 481 9.24 -15.45 10.61
CA GLU A 481 8.32 -14.69 9.79
C GLU A 481 8.53 -13.20 10.05
N ALA A 482 8.34 -12.38 9.02
CA ALA A 482 8.40 -10.94 9.16
C ALA A 482 7.13 -10.45 9.86
N PRO A 483 7.22 -9.80 11.03
CA PRO A 483 6.04 -9.27 11.71
C PRO A 483 5.40 -8.15 10.89
N SER A 484 4.08 -8.06 10.99
CA SER A 484 3.32 -6.91 10.48
C SER A 484 3.41 -5.76 11.47
N PHE A 485 3.75 -4.57 10.95
CA PHE A 485 3.91 -3.37 11.76
C PHE A 485 2.77 -2.40 11.50
N GLU A 486 2.22 -1.84 12.58
CA GLU A 486 1.25 -0.76 12.49
C GLU A 486 1.95 0.59 12.62
N ASN A 487 1.42 1.62 11.97
CA ASN A 487 1.96 2.97 12.10
C ASN A 487 1.44 3.61 13.41
N PRO A 488 2.28 3.82 14.45
CA PRO A 488 1.82 4.28 15.76
C PRO A 488 1.17 5.66 15.71
N ASP A 489 1.68 6.56 14.85
CA ASP A 489 1.14 7.90 14.67
C ASP A 489 -0.26 7.92 14.07
N LEU A 490 -0.54 6.97 13.16
CA LEU A 490 -1.87 6.79 12.58
C LEU A 490 -2.80 6.13 13.58
N GLN A 491 -2.35 5.09 14.28
CA GLN A 491 -3.17 4.40 15.29
C GLN A 491 -3.58 5.36 16.41
N LYS A 492 -2.64 6.13 16.95
CA LYS A 492 -2.93 7.16 17.95
C LYS A 492 -3.92 8.21 17.43
N HIS A 493 -3.77 8.65 16.18
CA HIS A 493 -4.66 9.63 15.57
C HIS A 493 -6.10 9.11 15.45
N PHE A 494 -6.28 7.89 14.94
CA PHE A 494 -7.60 7.31 14.77
C PHE A 494 -8.23 6.87 16.08
N ALA A 495 -7.46 6.37 17.04
CA ALA A 495 -7.93 6.11 18.40
C ALA A 495 -8.43 7.41 19.06
N ALA A 496 -7.75 8.54 18.86
CA ALA A 496 -8.18 9.82 19.41
C ALA A 496 -9.48 10.31 18.76
N ILE A 497 -9.61 10.18 17.44
CA ILE A 497 -10.86 10.51 16.73
C ILE A 497 -12.00 9.60 17.21
N GLN A 498 -11.73 8.30 17.38
CA GLN A 498 -12.70 7.33 17.85
C GLN A 498 -13.19 7.70 19.25
N ALA A 499 -12.28 7.93 20.20
CA ALA A 499 -12.65 8.30 21.56
C ALA A 499 -13.48 9.58 21.60
N LEU A 500 -13.09 10.61 20.83
CA LEU A 500 -13.86 11.85 20.70
C LEU A 500 -15.24 11.63 20.08
N ALA A 501 -15.36 10.77 19.07
CA ALA A 501 -16.62 10.49 18.38
C ALA A 501 -17.56 9.61 19.23
N LEU A 502 -17.00 8.71 20.04
CA LEU A 502 -17.73 7.83 20.94
C LEU A 502 -17.93 8.43 22.34
N ASP A 503 -17.42 9.64 22.61
CA ASP A 503 -17.47 10.27 23.94
C ASP A 503 -16.88 9.37 25.04
N GLU A 504 -15.79 8.68 24.70
CA GLU A 504 -15.05 7.79 25.61
C GLU A 504 -13.99 8.60 26.36
N GLU A 505 -13.94 8.47 27.70
CA GLU A 505 -12.96 9.17 28.53
C GLU A 505 -11.53 8.63 28.35
N THR A 506 -11.40 7.36 27.96
CA THR A 506 -10.13 6.66 27.80
C THR A 506 -9.83 6.40 26.34
N LEU A 507 -8.63 6.81 25.91
CA LEU A 507 -8.10 6.49 24.59
C LEU A 507 -7.78 4.98 24.52
N GLU A 508 -8.40 4.25 23.58
CA GLU A 508 -8.04 2.87 23.23
C GLU A 508 -6.69 2.81 22.47
N PHE A 509 -5.63 3.37 23.04
CA PHE A 509 -4.27 3.31 22.50
C PHE A 509 -3.27 3.18 23.63
N ASP A 510 -2.47 2.12 23.56
CA ASP A 510 -1.43 1.84 24.53
C ASP A 510 -0.10 2.42 24.02
N GLU A 511 0.32 3.57 24.55
CA GLU A 511 1.58 4.20 24.14
C GLU A 511 2.82 3.34 24.42
N THR A 512 2.69 2.31 25.28
CA THR A 512 3.79 1.40 25.58
C THR A 512 3.93 0.27 24.56
N LYS A 513 2.90 0.03 23.73
CA LYS A 513 2.86 -1.03 22.72
C LYS A 513 3.11 -0.47 21.32
N ASP A 514 4.32 -0.01 21.10
CA ASP A 514 4.80 0.34 19.76
C ASP A 514 5.39 -0.89 19.08
N THR A 515 4.66 -1.45 18.11
CA THR A 515 5.10 -2.62 17.33
C THR A 515 6.39 -2.37 16.54
N THR A 516 6.75 -1.12 16.28
CA THR A 516 7.94 -0.77 15.49
C THR A 516 9.24 -0.77 16.32
N LEU A 517 9.13 -0.84 17.65
CA LEU A 517 10.29 -0.93 18.54
C LEU A 517 10.87 -2.36 18.56
N PRO A 518 12.20 -2.52 18.74
CA PRO A 518 12.80 -3.83 18.91
C PRO A 518 12.24 -4.57 20.12
N ASP A 519 12.08 -5.89 19.98
CA ASP A 519 11.60 -6.76 21.06
C ASP A 519 12.60 -6.82 22.23
N ALA A 520 12.30 -6.09 23.30
CA ALA A 520 13.15 -6.03 24.48
C ALA A 520 13.31 -7.39 25.18
N GLU A 521 12.30 -8.26 25.12
CA GLU A 521 12.34 -9.58 25.74
C GLU A 521 13.21 -10.53 24.94
N GLY A 522 13.07 -10.52 23.61
CA GLY A 522 13.92 -11.28 22.68
C GLY A 522 15.40 -10.91 22.79
N PHE A 523 15.72 -9.60 22.84
CA PHE A 523 17.09 -9.13 23.11
C PHE A 523 17.55 -9.41 24.56
N GLY A 524 16.61 -9.67 25.47
CA GLY A 524 16.84 -10.01 26.86
C GLY A 524 17.37 -11.43 27.08
N GLN A 525 17.25 -12.32 26.08
CA GLN A 525 17.67 -13.72 26.17
C GLN A 525 19.19 -13.83 26.31
N ASP A 526 19.65 -14.71 27.21
CA ASP A 526 21.07 -14.86 27.51
C ASP A 526 21.88 -15.27 26.28
N GLU A 527 21.35 -16.17 25.45
CA GLU A 527 22.03 -16.61 24.21
C GLU A 527 22.23 -15.48 23.19
N VAL A 528 21.28 -14.53 23.13
CA VAL A 528 21.36 -13.36 22.23
C VAL A 528 22.36 -12.36 22.79
N LYS A 529 22.34 -12.12 24.11
CA LYS A 529 23.32 -11.27 24.80
C LYS A 529 24.74 -11.79 24.65
N ASP A 530 24.94 -13.09 24.78
CA ASP A 530 26.24 -13.73 24.60
C ASP A 530 26.74 -13.56 23.16
N ALA A 531 25.87 -13.75 22.16
CA ALA A 531 26.21 -13.53 20.76
C ALA A 531 26.54 -12.05 20.46
N ILE A 532 25.80 -11.10 21.03
CA ILE A 532 26.08 -9.66 20.91
C ILE A 532 27.43 -9.32 21.55
N THR A 533 27.69 -9.84 22.75
CA THR A 533 28.93 -9.57 23.50
C THR A 533 30.14 -10.16 22.77
N ASN A 534 30.04 -11.41 22.32
CA ASN A 534 31.07 -12.06 21.52
C ASN A 534 31.38 -11.27 20.23
N PHE A 535 30.34 -10.82 19.51
CA PHE A 535 30.54 -10.00 18.31
C PHE A 535 31.19 -8.65 18.63
N LYS A 536 30.81 -8.02 19.74
CA LYS A 536 31.41 -6.77 20.22
C LYS A 536 32.90 -6.96 20.52
N ASP A 537 33.26 -8.02 21.24
CA ASP A 537 34.64 -8.29 21.66
C ASP A 537 35.55 -8.55 20.46
N VAL A 538 35.12 -9.41 19.53
CA VAL A 538 35.87 -9.75 18.30
C VAL A 538 36.02 -8.55 17.36
N CYS A 539 35.09 -7.58 17.41
CA CYS A 539 35.18 -6.34 16.64
C CYS A 539 36.00 -5.23 17.31
N GLY A 540 36.59 -5.48 18.49
CA GLY A 540 37.38 -4.50 19.23
C GLY A 540 36.51 -3.61 20.13
N GLY A 541 35.69 -4.24 20.97
CA GLY A 541 34.72 -3.59 21.87
C GLY A 541 35.24 -2.40 22.67
N GLU A 542 36.51 -2.42 23.09
CA GLU A 542 37.17 -1.30 23.80
C GLU A 542 37.31 -0.02 22.95
N LEU A 543 37.46 -0.14 21.63
CA LEU A 543 37.57 1.01 20.71
C LEU A 543 36.20 1.68 20.47
N LEU A 544 35.12 0.90 20.54
CA LEU A 544 33.74 1.36 20.32
C LEU A 544 33.21 2.18 21.51
N ASP A 545 33.54 1.78 22.74
CA ASP A 545 33.13 2.49 23.96
C ASP A 545 33.83 3.87 24.13
N VAL A 546 35.07 4.01 23.64
CA VAL A 546 35.79 5.30 23.61
C VAL A 546 35.17 6.27 22.58
N SER A 547 34.68 5.76 21.45
CA SER A 547 34.09 6.56 20.37
C SER A 547 32.68 7.12 20.69
N THR A 548 31.89 6.38 21.48
CA THR A 548 30.53 6.78 21.90
C THR A 548 30.56 7.83 23.02
N ALA A 549 31.61 7.84 23.85
CA ALA A 549 31.85 8.89 24.84
C ALA A 549 32.27 10.23 24.20
N ALA A 550 32.99 10.22 23.09
CA ALA A 550 33.52 11.42 22.44
C ALA A 550 32.48 12.19 21.58
N LYS A 551 31.41 11.54 21.09
CA LYS A 551 30.39 12.18 20.25
C LYS A 551 29.22 12.81 21.00
N ARG A 552 29.13 12.67 22.33
CA ARG A 552 28.15 13.37 23.18
C ARG A 552 28.69 14.72 23.69
N LYS A 553 29.01 15.62 22.76
CA LYS A 553 28.96 17.07 23.03
C LYS A 553 27.86 17.68 22.16
N SER A 554 26.85 18.19 22.86
CA SER A 554 25.61 18.77 22.38
C SER A 554 25.79 19.86 21.31
N SER A 555 25.08 19.71 20.19
CA SER A 555 24.68 20.86 19.37
C SER A 555 23.46 21.51 20.02
N ALA A 556 23.73 22.57 20.77
CA ALA A 556 22.71 23.42 21.34
C ALA A 556 21.86 24.08 20.23
N SER A 557 20.57 24.18 20.55
CA SER A 557 19.49 24.84 19.83
C SER A 557 19.86 26.12 19.06
N SER A 558 19.58 26.14 17.76
CA SER A 558 19.55 27.37 16.94
C SER A 558 18.15 27.99 16.97
N GLY A 559 17.93 28.90 17.93
CA GLY A 559 16.83 29.85 17.94
C GLY A 559 17.11 31.06 17.04
N ARG A 560 16.09 31.41 16.25
CA ARG A 560 15.96 32.53 15.31
C ARG A 560 16.23 33.92 15.92
N LYS A 561 17.06 34.76 15.27
CA LYS A 561 16.79 36.21 15.08
C LYS A 561 17.73 36.89 14.08
N SER A 562 17.21 37.97 13.49
CA SER A 562 17.57 38.66 12.25
C SER A 562 18.48 39.90 12.44
N THR A 563 19.01 40.40 11.29
CA THR A 563 19.37 41.83 10.96
C THR A 563 20.50 42.48 11.80
N THR A 564 21.55 43.18 11.32
CA THR A 564 21.72 44.09 10.17
C THR A 564 23.21 44.49 9.97
N LYS A 565 23.58 44.86 8.73
CA LYS A 565 24.53 45.94 8.28
C LYS A 565 26.08 45.84 8.41
N LYS A 566 26.68 45.70 7.21
CA LYS A 566 27.68 46.54 6.48
C LYS A 566 29.02 47.03 7.10
N THR A 567 30.04 46.99 6.21
CA THR A 567 31.27 47.84 6.04
C THR A 567 32.57 47.29 6.62
N ALA A 568 33.77 47.48 6.05
CA ALA A 568 34.26 47.87 4.73
C ALA A 568 35.77 47.49 4.65
N LYS A 569 36.34 47.57 3.44
CA LYS A 569 37.75 47.37 3.03
C LYS A 569 38.82 48.07 3.89
N ALA A 570 39.99 47.43 4.03
CA ALA A 570 41.35 47.98 3.82
C ALA A 570 42.36 46.80 3.86
N LYS A 571 42.98 46.36 2.75
CA LYS A 571 44.23 46.78 2.08
C LYS A 571 45.54 46.66 2.89
N ALA A 572 46.40 45.77 2.36
CA ALA A 572 47.87 45.79 2.27
C ALA A 572 48.74 45.33 3.47
N GLY A 573 49.62 44.36 3.17
CA GLY A 573 50.76 43.99 4.01
C GLY A 573 51.43 42.69 3.54
N SER A 574 52.38 42.80 2.62
CA SER A 574 53.22 41.71 2.09
C SER A 574 54.23 41.21 3.14
N SER A 575 54.39 39.89 3.27
CA SER A 575 55.69 39.28 3.61
C SER A 575 55.77 37.82 3.17
N ASN A 576 56.75 37.53 2.31
CA ASN A 576 57.22 36.23 1.82
C ASN A 576 57.50 35.19 2.93
N LYS A 577 57.03 33.95 2.75
CA LYS A 577 57.83 32.70 2.80
C LYS A 577 56.99 31.47 2.34
N PRO A 578 57.62 30.39 1.84
CA PRO A 578 57.03 29.48 0.86
C PRO A 578 56.43 28.18 1.42
N GLU A 579 55.66 27.55 0.54
CA GLU A 579 55.44 26.11 0.35
C GLU A 579 54.51 25.35 1.33
N ALA A 580 53.33 25.02 0.80
CA ALA A 580 52.52 23.90 1.24
C ALA A 580 53.10 22.61 0.64
N GLU A 581 53.25 21.58 1.47
CA GLU A 581 53.62 20.23 1.07
C GLU A 581 52.58 19.67 0.08
N GLU A 582 52.92 19.59 -1.21
CA GLU A 582 52.19 18.74 -2.15
C GLU A 582 52.53 17.27 -1.83
N THR A 583 51.58 16.55 -1.22
CA THR A 583 51.66 15.10 -1.08
C THR A 583 51.51 14.45 -2.45
N PHE A 584 52.61 14.00 -3.05
CA PHE A 584 52.60 13.29 -4.33
C PHE A 584 52.24 11.81 -4.10
N ASP A 585 51.08 11.39 -4.63
CA ASP A 585 50.68 9.97 -4.61
C ASP A 585 51.55 9.15 -5.59
N LYS A 586 52.27 8.16 -5.05
CA LYS A 586 53.16 7.28 -5.82
C LYS A 586 52.38 6.48 -6.89
N ASN A 587 51.13 6.12 -6.63
CA ASN A 587 50.31 5.33 -7.56
C ASN A 587 49.85 6.15 -8.76
N GLU A 588 49.49 7.43 -8.54
CA GLU A 588 49.10 8.33 -9.63
C GLU A 588 50.28 8.58 -10.58
N TRP A 589 51.46 8.83 -10.02
CA TRP A 589 52.67 9.05 -10.82
C TRP A 589 53.16 7.79 -11.54
N ALA A 590 53.00 6.60 -10.94
CA ALA A 590 53.28 5.34 -11.60
C ALA A 590 52.34 5.10 -12.79
N ALA A 591 51.05 5.42 -12.66
CA ALA A 591 50.08 5.36 -13.76
C ALA A 591 50.40 6.36 -14.90
N LEU A 592 50.91 7.56 -14.56
CA LEU A 592 51.36 8.56 -15.54
C LEU A 592 52.63 8.12 -16.30
N VAL A 593 53.53 7.39 -15.64
CA VAL A 593 54.70 6.76 -16.27
C VAL A 593 54.27 5.62 -17.19
N ALA A 594 53.40 4.72 -16.71
CA ALA A 594 52.91 3.56 -17.48
C ALA A 594 52.10 3.96 -18.72
N SER A 595 51.30 5.04 -18.64
CA SER A 595 50.53 5.59 -19.76
C SER A 595 51.33 6.54 -20.66
N ASN A 596 52.62 6.78 -20.36
CA ASN A 596 53.50 7.76 -21.02
C ASN A 596 52.96 9.22 -21.00
N ALA A 597 51.92 9.49 -20.21
CA ALA A 597 51.30 10.80 -20.05
C ALA A 597 52.17 11.78 -19.26
N ILE A 598 53.24 11.30 -18.62
CA ILE A 598 54.21 12.12 -17.88
C ILE A 598 54.88 13.19 -18.74
N GLN A 599 54.94 13.02 -20.06
CA GLN A 599 55.45 14.02 -21.00
C GLN A 599 54.63 15.34 -20.98
N LYS A 600 53.36 15.28 -20.55
CA LYS A 600 52.47 16.44 -20.45
C LYS A 600 52.68 17.27 -19.17
N LYS A 601 53.37 16.75 -18.16
CA LYS A 601 53.65 17.50 -16.91
C LYS A 601 54.64 18.64 -17.18
N THR A 602 54.49 19.72 -16.43
CA THR A 602 55.36 20.91 -16.55
C THR A 602 56.71 20.65 -15.89
N VAL A 603 57.74 21.41 -16.29
CA VAL A 603 59.08 21.32 -15.66
C VAL A 603 59.02 21.62 -14.16
N ALA A 604 58.15 22.55 -13.74
CA ALA A 604 57.97 22.88 -12.33
C ALA A 604 57.43 21.68 -11.52
N GLN A 605 56.43 20.97 -12.05
CA GLN A 605 55.86 19.77 -11.41
C GLN A 605 56.86 18.61 -11.33
N LEU A 606 57.66 18.40 -12.38
CA LEU A 606 58.72 17.37 -12.39
C LEU A 606 59.81 17.67 -11.35
N LYS A 607 60.21 18.95 -11.23
CA LYS A 607 61.20 19.36 -10.21
C LYS A 607 60.66 19.25 -8.80
N ALA A 608 59.39 19.62 -8.57
CA ALA A 608 58.74 19.50 -7.27
C ALA A 608 58.66 18.04 -6.80
N PHE A 609 58.29 17.12 -7.70
CA PHE A 609 58.29 15.67 -7.41
C PHE A 609 59.69 15.14 -7.05
N LEU A 610 60.71 15.48 -7.85
CA LEU A 610 62.09 15.05 -7.60
C LEU A 610 62.65 15.62 -6.29
N HIS A 611 62.36 16.89 -5.98
CA HIS A 611 62.75 17.51 -4.71
C HIS A 611 62.06 16.88 -3.50
N ALA A 612 60.77 16.57 -3.60
CA ALA A 612 60.02 15.89 -2.54
C ALA A 612 60.57 14.48 -2.24
N HIS A 613 61.22 13.84 -3.22
CA HIS A 613 61.83 12.52 -3.08
C HIS A 613 63.36 12.57 -2.93
N GLY A 614 63.95 13.76 -2.69
CA GLY A 614 65.38 13.93 -2.42
C GLY A 614 66.31 13.71 -3.62
N LEU A 615 65.78 13.74 -4.85
CA LEU A 615 66.53 13.53 -6.09
C LEU A 615 66.99 14.85 -6.72
N ALA A 616 68.10 14.81 -7.47
CA ALA A 616 68.65 15.98 -8.14
C ALA A 616 67.76 16.44 -9.30
N ALA A 617 67.15 17.62 -9.18
CA ALA A 617 66.23 18.20 -10.16
C ALA A 617 66.93 19.13 -11.18
N VAL A 618 68.03 18.66 -11.78
CA VAL A 618 68.88 19.44 -12.69
C VAL A 618 68.80 18.86 -14.11
N GLY A 619 68.49 19.71 -15.09
CA GLY A 619 68.46 19.28 -16.49
C GLY A 619 67.34 19.87 -17.34
N ARG A 620 67.33 19.47 -18.62
CA ARG A 620 66.24 19.74 -19.56
C ARG A 620 65.02 18.85 -19.24
N LYS A 621 63.84 19.19 -19.76
CA LYS A 621 62.59 18.45 -19.47
C LYS A 621 62.69 16.94 -19.73
N ALA A 622 63.43 16.51 -20.76
CA ALA A 622 63.65 15.10 -21.05
C ALA A 622 64.42 14.39 -19.92
N GLU A 623 65.50 15.00 -19.41
CA GLU A 623 66.33 14.46 -18.32
C GLU A 623 65.54 14.37 -17.00
N LEU A 624 64.65 15.33 -16.74
CA LEU A 624 63.75 15.28 -15.57
C LEU A 624 62.69 14.19 -15.70
N ILE A 625 62.18 13.93 -16.91
CA ILE A 625 61.25 12.82 -17.15
C ILE A 625 61.96 11.48 -16.94
N ASP A 626 63.18 11.33 -17.45
CA ASP A 626 63.96 10.10 -17.29
C ASP A 626 64.31 9.85 -15.81
N ALA A 627 64.68 10.90 -15.05
CA ALA A 627 64.92 10.79 -13.61
C ALA A 627 63.67 10.35 -12.83
N VAL A 628 62.47 10.79 -13.23
CA VAL A 628 61.21 10.34 -12.61
C VAL A 628 60.88 8.91 -13.02
N LYS A 629 61.14 8.51 -14.27
CA LYS A 629 60.95 7.13 -14.73
C LYS A 629 61.86 6.16 -13.98
N SER A 630 63.15 6.47 -13.86
CA SER A 630 64.12 5.64 -13.15
C SER A 630 63.86 5.54 -11.63
N PHE A 631 63.08 6.45 -11.05
CA PHE A 631 62.66 6.35 -9.65
C PHE A 631 61.41 5.46 -9.48
N MET A 632 60.60 5.31 -10.53
CA MET A 632 59.33 4.58 -10.50
C MET A 632 59.42 3.16 -11.06
N GLU A 633 60.46 2.86 -11.84
CA GLU A 633 60.96 1.49 -12.07
C GLU A 633 61.61 0.94 -10.79
#